data_AF-A0A174TM29-F1
#
_entry.id   AF-A0A174TM29-F1
#
_cell.length_a   1.000
_cell.length_b   1.000
_cell.length_c   1.000
_cell.angle_alpha   90.00
_cell.angle_beta   90.00
_cell.angle_gamma   90.00
#
_symmetry.space_group_name_H-M   'P 1'
#
loop_
_entity.id
_entity.type
_entity.pdbx_description
1 polymer ?
#
loop_
_entity_poly.entity_id
_entity_poly.type
_entity_poly.pdbx_seq_one_letter_code
_entity_poly.pdbx_strand_id
1 'polypeptide(L)'
;MEQNRKRVTAPRIAAALSALLAGAALYTVSGSERQGIQVKEYAEAAEAADSTIMVYMNGSDLEGDYGAATADLWEMMDALKVMEQEGKSPSLHVVVEAGGSTRWELDEMDGVPYARFPLTGDGISSMESMEIRNMGDADTLTDFINYGVRSYPANHYGLILWNHGGGPVGGYGSDSHFDGDGLSLEEIREALGHSVMADSAFDFVAFDACLMGSAETAGCLDGYADYVIASPELEPQHGYDYRWMTALGDSLPPDMEWGEAVGRSMVEAYGACYASGTAPVAMSLLDMKEYPAFHEVFHQYVDGIPEKLREELYGELGRDRMKMLAFGSRQAGGSLELVDVLEFLNACQRVYPDENAFQTLKNRMRRLVAEQWAKGYPVNPSGLTIYLPSGSNPYLSEELETYDTTGFCSAYRRLTDGYAAYLARESGVEWGNISAHKDGTVEISIAPEDASDVTGAYLAVFCPAGDDEYYYLLCTDSDVDIGVDGTLRAAPEDSYMGMKGQVLCLIETMNLDAYTEYMAPVLYNGELCTMRIGFDEEHEDGQILSVTPAGQTSEAAKQIYELKEGDRVTPLYLVERMEDVGEAPGNTGNAAGQIMEDRYYTDSYYMGTEFYIEEPDDMLLEAVPASGDGYLYGFMLMDVRQNIYYTDFIGMGTEDNGS
;
A
#
# COMPACT_ATOMS: atom_id res chain seq x y z
N MET A 1 14.70 -46.98 2.37
CA MET A 1 13.54 -46.09 2.32
C MET A 1 13.65 -45.34 1.01
N GLU A 2 12.74 -45.58 0.07
CA GLU A 2 12.50 -44.56 -0.97
C GLU A 2 12.02 -43.33 -0.21
N GLN A 3 12.76 -42.22 -0.34
CA GLN A 3 12.34 -40.94 0.22
C GLN A 3 11.15 -40.48 -0.64
N ASN A 4 9.97 -40.35 -0.03
CA ASN A 4 8.80 -39.76 -0.69
C ASN A 4 9.15 -38.30 -1.01
N ARG A 5 9.52 -38.05 -2.26
CA ARG A 5 9.84 -36.73 -2.78
C ARG A 5 8.66 -36.24 -3.60
N LYS A 6 8.24 -35.02 -3.32
CA LYS A 6 7.11 -34.36 -3.97
C LYS A 6 7.59 -33.15 -4.76
N ARG A 7 6.89 -32.80 -5.84
CA ARG A 7 7.15 -31.61 -6.66
C ARG A 7 5.89 -30.79 -6.83
N VAL A 8 6.01 -29.47 -6.70
CA VAL A 8 4.92 -28.55 -7.05
C VAL A 8 4.70 -28.58 -8.55
N THR A 9 3.48 -28.93 -8.96
CA THR A 9 3.16 -29.18 -10.38
C THR A 9 2.90 -27.90 -11.19
N ALA A 10 2.33 -26.90 -10.53
CA ALA A 10 2.13 -25.55 -11.03
C ALA A 10 2.06 -24.66 -9.80
N PRO A 11 3.03 -23.76 -9.57
CA PRO A 11 3.10 -23.00 -8.34
C PRO A 11 1.94 -22.00 -8.28
N ARG A 12 0.87 -22.39 -7.59
CA ARG A 12 -0.28 -21.52 -7.31
C ARG A 12 0.10 -20.50 -6.27
N ILE A 13 1.02 -20.80 -5.36
CA ILE A 13 1.59 -19.92 -4.37
C ILE A 13 2.62 -18.98 -4.97
N ALA A 14 3.35 -19.30 -6.04
CA ALA A 14 4.10 -18.23 -6.70
C ALA A 14 3.13 -17.21 -7.31
N ALA A 15 2.07 -17.70 -7.96
CA ALA A 15 1.00 -16.85 -8.48
C ALA A 15 0.13 -16.23 -7.39
N ALA A 16 -0.02 -16.83 -6.21
CA ALA A 16 -0.84 -16.38 -5.10
C ALA A 16 -0.01 -15.57 -4.11
N LEU A 17 1.26 -15.80 -3.84
CA LEU A 17 2.13 -14.76 -3.31
C LEU A 17 2.29 -13.63 -4.31
N SER A 18 2.19 -13.87 -5.62
CA SER A 18 1.98 -12.80 -6.60
C SER A 18 0.52 -12.38 -6.73
N ALA A 19 -0.46 -12.96 -6.00
CA ALA A 19 -1.89 -12.61 -6.04
C ALA A 19 -2.62 -12.23 -4.72
N LEU A 20 -2.31 -12.84 -3.58
CA LEU A 20 -1.96 -12.17 -2.31
C LEU A 20 -0.77 -11.20 -2.41
N LEU A 21 -0.12 -11.16 -3.58
CA LEU A 21 0.65 -10.14 -4.29
C LEU A 21 -0.12 -9.17 -5.24
N ALA A 22 -1.38 -9.49 -5.61
CA ALA A 22 -2.18 -8.96 -6.76
C ALA A 22 -3.32 -9.90 -7.26
N GLY A 23 -4.56 -9.76 -6.77
CA GLY A 23 -5.70 -10.59 -7.15
C GLY A 23 -6.78 -9.80 -7.90
N ALA A 24 -6.72 -9.78 -9.24
CA ALA A 24 -7.61 -9.01 -10.14
C ALA A 24 -9.10 -9.38 -10.17
N ALA A 25 -9.89 -8.36 -10.53
CA ALA A 25 -10.62 -8.36 -11.82
C ALA A 25 -10.71 -6.96 -12.47
N LEU A 26 -10.03 -6.79 -13.61
CA LEU A 26 -10.42 -6.01 -14.80
C LEU A 26 -11.38 -4.83 -14.62
N TYR A 27 -10.83 -3.62 -14.54
CA TYR A 27 -11.46 -2.49 -15.23
C TYR A 27 -10.75 -2.28 -16.56
N THR A 28 -11.44 -2.63 -17.64
CA THR A 28 -11.23 -1.89 -18.86
C THR A 28 -11.38 -0.42 -18.49
N VAL A 29 -10.36 0.40 -18.79
CA VAL A 29 -10.57 1.83 -19.06
C VAL A 29 -11.59 1.86 -20.19
N SER A 30 -12.87 1.78 -19.82
CA SER A 30 -13.93 2.09 -20.73
C SER A 30 -13.71 3.56 -20.95
N GLY A 31 -13.29 3.92 -22.16
CA GLY A 31 -13.45 5.28 -22.63
C GLY A 31 -14.93 5.59 -22.51
N SER A 32 -15.35 6.07 -21.34
CA SER A 32 -16.55 6.83 -21.16
C SER A 32 -16.53 7.83 -22.31
N GLU A 33 -17.57 7.82 -23.14
CA GLU A 33 -17.76 8.87 -24.13
C GLU A 33 -17.73 10.18 -23.36
N ARG A 34 -16.57 10.86 -23.36
CA ARG A 34 -16.36 12.16 -22.72
C ARG A 34 -17.55 13.03 -23.12
N GLN A 35 -18.48 13.25 -22.19
CA GLN A 35 -19.55 14.20 -22.42
C GLN A 35 -18.87 15.56 -22.43
N GLY A 36 -18.60 16.06 -23.64
CA GLY A 36 -17.89 17.31 -23.82
C GLY A 36 -18.44 18.41 -22.91
N ILE A 37 -17.51 19.01 -22.17
CA ILE A 37 -17.69 20.10 -21.22
C ILE A 37 -18.79 21.09 -21.64
N GLN A 38 -19.77 21.32 -20.76
CA GLN A 38 -20.39 22.64 -20.64
C GLN A 38 -19.69 23.38 -19.50
N VAL A 39 -18.80 24.32 -19.83
CA VAL A 39 -18.22 25.22 -18.83
C VAL A 39 -19.39 26.02 -18.27
N LYS A 40 -19.81 25.69 -17.05
CA LYS A 40 -20.87 26.43 -16.37
C LYS A 40 -20.27 27.74 -15.88
N GLU A 41 -20.91 28.84 -16.24
CA GLU A 41 -20.61 30.13 -15.62
C GLU A 41 -21.24 30.16 -14.23
N TYR A 42 -20.42 30.42 -13.22
CA TYR A 42 -20.84 30.59 -11.84
C TYR A 42 -20.84 32.07 -11.47
N ALA A 43 -21.92 32.52 -10.83
CA ALA A 43 -22.00 33.85 -10.24
C ALA A 43 -21.58 33.80 -8.77
N GLU A 44 -21.13 34.93 -8.23
CA GLU A 44 -20.83 35.06 -6.81
C GLU A 44 -22.07 34.71 -5.97
N ALA A 45 -21.93 33.72 -5.08
CA ALA A 45 -22.98 33.26 -4.18
C ALA A 45 -22.79 33.80 -2.75
N ALA A 46 -21.55 34.14 -2.37
CA ALA A 46 -21.18 34.70 -1.08
C ALA A 46 -20.31 35.96 -1.23
N GLU A 47 -20.25 36.77 -0.17
CA GLU A 47 -19.25 37.87 -0.10
C GLU A 47 -17.83 37.30 -0.01
N ALA A 48 -16.86 38.10 -0.48
CA ALA A 48 -15.47 37.70 -0.44
C ALA A 48 -14.99 37.47 1.00
N ALA A 49 -14.37 36.31 1.23
CA ALA A 49 -13.79 35.91 2.49
C ALA A 49 -12.27 36.10 2.50
N ASP A 50 -11.64 35.83 3.65
CA ASP A 50 -10.19 35.77 3.73
C ASP A 50 -9.67 34.47 3.08
N SER A 51 -10.33 33.34 3.38
CA SER A 51 -9.99 32.02 2.86
C SER A 51 -11.20 31.22 2.40
N THR A 52 -10.99 30.30 1.46
CA THR A 52 -11.96 29.28 1.04
C THR A 52 -11.29 27.91 1.01
N ILE A 53 -11.87 26.94 1.72
CA ILE A 53 -11.48 25.53 1.68
C ILE A 53 -12.54 24.77 0.89
N MET A 54 -12.09 24.10 -0.17
CA MET A 54 -12.94 23.25 -1.01
C MET A 54 -12.65 21.79 -0.66
N VAL A 55 -13.69 21.02 -0.34
CA VAL A 55 -13.58 19.60 -0.02
C VAL A 55 -14.30 18.80 -1.10
N TYR A 56 -13.53 18.09 -1.91
CA TYR A 56 -14.05 17.17 -2.92
C TYR A 56 -14.17 15.79 -2.28
N MET A 57 -15.40 15.41 -1.95
CA MET A 57 -15.71 14.28 -1.08
C MET A 57 -16.35 13.17 -1.89
N ASN A 58 -15.49 12.37 -2.52
CA ASN A 58 -15.92 11.10 -3.08
C ASN A 58 -16.17 10.14 -1.90
N GLY A 59 -17.42 9.75 -1.66
CA GLY A 59 -17.82 8.99 -0.48
C GLY A 59 -17.43 7.52 -0.54
N SER A 60 -17.48 6.87 -1.72
CA SER A 60 -17.17 5.45 -1.95
C SER A 60 -17.88 4.47 -0.98
N ASP A 61 -17.30 3.30 -0.79
CA ASP A 61 -17.60 2.36 0.31
C ASP A 61 -17.30 2.96 1.69
N LEU A 62 -16.30 3.86 1.80
CA LEU A 62 -15.94 4.50 3.07
C LEU A 62 -17.11 5.23 3.73
N GLU A 63 -17.96 5.87 2.94
CA GLU A 63 -19.21 6.46 3.42
C GLU A 63 -20.33 5.41 3.47
N GLY A 64 -20.54 4.64 2.39
CA GLY A 64 -21.68 3.73 2.28
C GLY A 64 -21.72 2.64 3.36
N ASP A 65 -20.55 2.12 3.75
CA ASP A 65 -20.44 1.02 4.69
C ASP A 65 -20.05 1.47 6.10
N TYR A 66 -19.42 2.64 6.25
CA TYR A 66 -18.83 3.06 7.52
C TYR A 66 -19.19 4.48 7.98
N GLY A 67 -19.75 5.33 7.12
CA GLY A 67 -20.09 6.71 7.46
C GLY A 67 -18.89 7.61 7.74
N ALA A 68 -17.70 7.28 7.20
CA ALA A 68 -16.46 8.00 7.50
C ALA A 68 -16.47 9.44 6.96
N ALA A 69 -17.01 9.65 5.75
CA ALA A 69 -17.11 10.99 5.18
C ALA A 69 -18.06 11.87 6.01
N THR A 70 -19.20 11.30 6.46
CA THR A 70 -20.13 11.96 7.38
C THR A 70 -19.48 12.32 8.72
N ALA A 71 -18.64 11.43 9.27
CA ALA A 71 -17.91 11.71 10.51
C ALA A 71 -16.99 12.94 10.36
N ASP A 72 -16.24 13.02 9.26
CA ASP A 72 -15.34 14.15 9.00
C ASP A 72 -16.09 15.45 8.74
N LEU A 73 -17.25 15.40 8.09
CA LEU A 73 -18.14 16.55 7.96
C LEU A 73 -18.58 17.08 9.34
N TRP A 74 -18.89 16.20 10.30
CA TRP A 74 -19.20 16.60 11.66
C TRP A 74 -17.99 17.19 12.40
N GLU A 75 -16.79 16.63 12.22
CA GLU A 75 -15.57 17.20 12.79
C GLU A 75 -15.31 18.62 12.27
N MET A 76 -15.49 18.86 10.97
CA MET A 76 -15.38 20.19 10.36
C MET A 76 -16.41 21.16 10.95
N MET A 77 -17.68 20.74 11.08
CA MET A 77 -18.74 21.56 11.69
C MET A 77 -18.41 21.90 13.14
N ASP A 78 -17.92 20.94 13.93
CA ASP A 78 -17.55 21.15 15.32
C ASP A 78 -16.35 22.10 15.44
N ALA A 79 -15.34 21.98 14.57
CA ALA A 79 -14.21 22.91 14.54
C ALA A 79 -14.67 24.35 14.22
N LEU A 80 -15.53 24.53 13.22
CA LEU A 80 -16.13 25.83 12.87
C LEU A 80 -16.88 26.44 14.05
N LYS A 81 -17.68 25.62 14.75
CA LYS A 81 -18.44 26.04 15.93
C LYS A 81 -17.55 26.44 17.10
N VAL A 82 -16.45 25.72 17.33
CA VAL A 82 -15.46 26.09 18.35
C VAL A 82 -14.86 27.46 18.04
N MET A 83 -14.44 27.70 16.80
CA MET A 83 -13.88 28.99 16.39
C MET A 83 -14.86 30.17 16.58
N GLU A 84 -16.14 29.95 16.26
CA GLU A 84 -17.21 30.94 16.49
C GLU A 84 -17.41 31.25 17.99
N GLN A 85 -17.47 30.21 18.84
CA GLN A 85 -17.66 30.36 20.28
C GLN A 85 -16.49 31.07 20.97
N GLU A 86 -15.26 30.86 20.50
CA GLU A 86 -14.07 31.54 21.01
C GLU A 86 -13.93 32.98 20.49
N GLY A 87 -14.79 33.42 19.57
CA GLY A 87 -14.68 34.74 18.94
C GLY A 87 -13.44 34.86 18.05
N LYS A 88 -12.96 33.71 17.55
CA LYS A 88 -11.75 33.56 16.74
C LYS A 88 -12.05 33.18 15.29
N SER A 89 -13.33 33.05 14.91
CA SER A 89 -13.70 32.62 13.56
C SER A 89 -13.15 33.59 12.50
N PRO A 90 -12.21 33.14 11.64
CA PRO A 90 -11.75 33.95 10.52
C PRO A 90 -12.89 34.08 9.50
N SER A 91 -12.75 35.01 8.55
CA SER A 91 -13.65 35.02 7.40
C SER A 91 -13.30 33.83 6.50
N LEU A 92 -13.96 32.69 6.71
CA LEU A 92 -13.67 31.42 6.04
C LEU A 92 -14.93 30.84 5.42
N HIS A 93 -14.81 30.40 4.15
CA HIS A 93 -15.80 29.54 3.51
C HIS A 93 -15.29 28.10 3.50
N VAL A 94 -16.16 27.15 3.83
CA VAL A 94 -15.90 25.71 3.64
C VAL A 94 -17.01 25.17 2.74
N VAL A 95 -16.63 24.66 1.57
CA VAL A 95 -17.58 24.21 0.55
C VAL A 95 -17.28 22.79 0.15
N VAL A 96 -18.33 21.98 0.07
CA VAL A 96 -18.23 20.53 -0.15
C VAL A 96 -18.98 20.17 -1.43
N GLU A 97 -18.37 19.30 -2.23
CA GLU A 97 -19.08 18.48 -3.21
C GLU A 97 -19.03 17.03 -2.75
N ALA A 98 -20.20 16.50 -2.43
CA ALA A 98 -20.39 15.17 -1.89
C ALA A 98 -21.06 14.29 -2.95
N GLY A 99 -20.38 13.22 -3.37
CA GLY A 99 -20.83 12.29 -4.38
C GLY A 99 -20.14 10.93 -4.25
N GLY A 100 -20.29 10.05 -5.23
CA GLY A 100 -19.53 8.79 -5.32
C GLY A 100 -19.84 7.69 -4.27
N SER A 101 -20.77 7.92 -3.35
CA SER A 101 -21.34 6.87 -2.49
C SER A 101 -22.80 6.60 -2.83
N THR A 102 -23.18 5.32 -2.79
CA THR A 102 -24.57 4.89 -3.00
C THR A 102 -25.48 5.13 -1.79
N ARG A 103 -24.90 5.43 -0.62
CA ARG A 103 -25.60 5.74 0.62
C ARG A 103 -24.80 6.74 1.45
N TRP A 104 -25.49 7.69 2.08
CA TRP A 104 -24.90 8.63 3.03
C TRP A 104 -25.55 8.46 4.40
N GLU A 105 -24.76 8.49 5.47
CA GLU A 105 -25.20 8.50 6.86
C GLU A 105 -25.57 9.92 7.34
N LEU A 106 -25.17 10.96 6.59
CA LEU A 106 -25.56 12.33 6.84
C LEU A 106 -27.07 12.51 6.61
N ASP A 107 -27.81 12.85 7.67
CA ASP A 107 -29.27 12.98 7.66
C ASP A 107 -29.78 13.91 6.54
N GLU A 108 -29.10 15.03 6.28
CA GLU A 108 -29.45 15.98 5.23
C GLU A 108 -29.34 15.40 3.81
N MET A 109 -28.58 14.30 3.65
CA MET A 109 -28.40 13.60 2.38
C MET A 109 -29.27 12.34 2.24
N ASP A 110 -30.26 12.11 3.12
CA ASP A 110 -31.21 11.00 2.96
C ASP A 110 -31.96 11.11 1.62
N GLY A 111 -31.73 10.13 0.73
CA GLY A 111 -32.27 10.12 -0.64
C GLY A 111 -31.61 11.10 -1.61
N VAL A 112 -30.50 11.75 -1.22
CA VAL A 112 -29.72 12.69 -2.04
C VAL A 112 -28.32 12.09 -2.28
N PRO A 113 -28.11 11.36 -3.38
CA PRO A 113 -26.83 10.68 -3.64
C PRO A 113 -25.69 11.62 -4.04
N TYR A 114 -26.01 12.86 -4.43
CA TYR A 114 -25.04 13.82 -4.93
C TYR A 114 -25.49 15.25 -4.62
N ALA A 115 -24.63 16.05 -3.98
CA ALA A 115 -24.92 17.43 -3.64
C ALA A 115 -23.68 18.33 -3.50
N ARG A 116 -23.91 19.64 -3.58
CA ARG A 116 -22.98 20.69 -3.14
C ARG A 116 -23.57 21.48 -1.98
N PHE A 117 -22.74 21.81 -0.99
CA PHE A 117 -23.17 22.61 0.14
C PHE A 117 -22.02 23.32 0.87
N PRO A 118 -22.25 24.54 1.38
CA PRO A 118 -21.38 25.19 2.36
C PRO A 118 -21.63 24.67 3.79
N LEU A 119 -20.54 24.46 4.54
CA LEU A 119 -20.53 24.10 5.96
C LEU A 119 -20.40 25.34 6.85
N THR A 120 -21.06 25.29 8.02
CA THR A 120 -20.99 26.31 9.08
C THR A 120 -20.97 25.65 10.46
N GLY A 121 -20.69 26.40 11.53
CA GLY A 121 -20.78 25.89 12.90
C GLY A 121 -22.18 25.46 13.35
N ASP A 122 -23.22 25.91 12.63
CA ASP A 122 -24.62 25.51 12.82
C ASP A 122 -25.06 24.35 11.90
N GLY A 123 -24.14 23.81 11.08
CA GLY A 123 -24.38 22.72 10.13
C GLY A 123 -24.41 23.17 8.67
N ILE A 124 -25.15 22.43 7.82
CA ILE A 124 -25.32 22.75 6.40
C ILE A 124 -26.28 23.94 6.23
N SER A 125 -25.77 25.08 5.77
CA SER A 125 -26.57 26.30 5.65
C SER A 125 -27.51 26.31 4.44
N SER A 126 -27.11 25.63 3.36
CA SER A 126 -27.91 25.39 2.16
C SER A 126 -27.37 24.18 1.40
N MET A 127 -28.22 23.47 0.66
CA MET A 127 -27.81 22.29 -0.12
C MET A 127 -28.40 22.34 -1.52
N GLU A 128 -27.55 22.16 -2.52
CA GLU A 128 -27.94 21.98 -3.92
C GLU A 128 -27.80 20.49 -4.26
N SER A 129 -28.94 19.79 -4.35
CA SER A 129 -28.97 18.43 -4.89
C SER A 129 -28.75 18.46 -6.40
N MET A 130 -27.92 17.55 -6.91
CA MET A 130 -27.50 17.51 -8.31
C MET A 130 -27.76 16.12 -8.90
N GLU A 131 -27.75 16.04 -10.23
CA GLU A 131 -27.67 14.73 -10.90
C GLU A 131 -26.32 14.08 -10.59
N ILE A 132 -26.34 12.76 -10.39
CA ILE A 132 -25.13 11.96 -10.15
C ILE A 132 -24.14 12.18 -11.30
N ARG A 133 -22.88 12.46 -10.95
CA ARG A 133 -21.75 12.55 -11.86
C ARG A 133 -20.63 11.65 -11.35
N ASN A 134 -19.77 11.25 -12.26
CA ASN A 134 -18.59 10.48 -11.92
C ASN A 134 -17.58 11.39 -11.20
N MET A 135 -17.31 11.09 -9.94
CA MET A 135 -16.32 11.80 -9.13
C MET A 135 -14.88 11.50 -9.60
N GLY A 136 -14.68 10.40 -10.34
CA GLY A 136 -13.43 10.03 -11.01
C GLY A 136 -13.13 10.81 -12.30
N ASP A 137 -14.07 11.61 -12.82
CA ASP A 137 -13.85 12.38 -14.05
C ASP A 137 -13.14 13.72 -13.77
N ALA A 138 -12.08 14.03 -14.55
CA ALA A 138 -11.37 15.32 -14.50
C ALA A 138 -12.31 16.54 -14.68
N ASP A 139 -13.36 16.39 -15.48
CA ASP A 139 -14.35 17.44 -15.75
C ASP A 139 -15.21 17.75 -14.50
N THR A 140 -15.51 16.73 -13.68
CA THR A 140 -16.27 16.92 -12.43
C THR A 140 -15.45 17.72 -11.42
N LEU A 141 -14.16 17.37 -11.24
CA LEU A 141 -13.24 18.13 -10.39
C LEU A 141 -13.03 19.56 -10.92
N THR A 142 -12.90 19.74 -12.23
CA THR A 142 -12.79 21.07 -12.86
C THR A 142 -14.00 21.93 -12.54
N ASP A 143 -15.21 21.38 -12.69
CA ASP A 143 -16.48 22.08 -12.40
C ASP A 143 -16.58 22.45 -10.91
N PHE A 144 -16.11 21.59 -10.01
CA PHE A 144 -16.07 21.87 -8.58
C PHE A 144 -15.13 23.04 -8.24
N ILE A 145 -13.90 23.02 -8.74
CA ILE A 145 -12.93 24.08 -8.53
C ILE A 145 -13.49 25.42 -9.04
N ASN A 146 -14.09 25.40 -10.24
CA ASN A 146 -14.72 26.58 -10.83
C ASN A 146 -15.86 27.10 -9.97
N TYR A 147 -16.70 26.20 -9.44
CA TYR A 147 -17.79 26.55 -8.54
C TYR A 147 -17.26 27.19 -7.25
N GLY A 148 -16.30 26.56 -6.57
CA GLY A 148 -15.76 27.05 -5.30
C GLY A 148 -15.11 28.43 -5.46
N VAL A 149 -14.21 28.59 -6.43
CA VAL A 149 -13.49 29.84 -6.65
C VAL A 149 -14.41 31.00 -7.06
N ARG A 150 -15.40 30.75 -7.92
CA ARG A 150 -16.29 31.79 -8.44
C ARG A 150 -17.44 32.14 -7.49
N SER A 151 -17.98 31.15 -6.79
CA SER A 151 -19.15 31.35 -5.93
C SER A 151 -18.72 31.84 -4.54
N TYR A 152 -17.51 31.48 -4.11
CA TYR A 152 -16.92 31.81 -2.81
C TYR A 152 -15.55 32.46 -3.00
N PRO A 153 -15.49 33.74 -3.44
CA PRO A 153 -14.22 34.42 -3.66
C PRO A 153 -13.45 34.61 -2.34
N ALA A 154 -12.13 34.43 -2.36
CA ALA A 154 -11.25 34.61 -1.21
C ALA A 154 -9.83 35.04 -1.61
N ASN A 155 -9.01 35.43 -0.63
CA ASN A 155 -7.58 35.71 -0.84
C ASN A 155 -6.75 34.43 -0.85
N HIS A 156 -7.16 33.43 -0.08
CA HIS A 156 -6.49 32.14 0.09
C HIS A 156 -7.41 30.99 -0.30
N TYR A 157 -6.86 29.97 -0.99
CA TYR A 157 -7.61 28.80 -1.44
C TYR A 157 -6.92 27.49 -1.05
N GLY A 158 -7.68 26.61 -0.41
CA GLY A 158 -7.29 25.22 -0.15
C GLY A 158 -8.19 24.23 -0.90
N LEU A 159 -7.62 23.14 -1.38
CA LEU A 159 -8.36 22.01 -1.95
C LEU A 159 -8.03 20.72 -1.17
N ILE A 160 -9.05 20.02 -0.69
CA ILE A 160 -8.93 18.72 -0.03
C ILE A 160 -9.60 17.67 -0.91
N LEU A 161 -8.84 16.64 -1.26
CA LEU A 161 -9.29 15.47 -2.01
C LEU A 161 -9.42 14.31 -1.01
N TRP A 162 -10.67 13.95 -0.67
CA TRP A 162 -10.99 12.94 0.34
C TRP A 162 -11.48 11.65 -0.30
N ASN A 163 -10.79 10.52 -0.08
CA ASN A 163 -11.19 9.14 -0.45
C ASN A 163 -10.07 8.11 -0.09
N HIS A 164 -10.05 6.95 -0.77
CA HIS A 164 -8.90 6.10 -1.03
C HIS A 164 -7.86 6.77 -1.93
N GLY A 165 -6.64 6.22 -1.90
CA GLY A 165 -5.57 6.58 -2.81
C GLY A 165 -4.73 5.37 -3.17
N GLY A 166 -4.19 5.39 -4.39
CA GLY A 166 -3.38 4.33 -4.99
C GLY A 166 -2.02 4.82 -5.46
N GLY A 167 -1.56 5.97 -4.96
CA GLY A 167 -0.28 6.56 -5.33
C GLY A 167 -0.17 6.88 -6.84
N PRO A 168 1.05 6.87 -7.42
CA PRO A 168 1.28 7.33 -8.79
C PRO A 168 0.56 6.54 -9.88
N VAL A 169 0.32 5.26 -9.64
CA VAL A 169 -0.31 4.35 -10.63
C VAL A 169 -1.81 4.23 -10.39
N GLY A 170 -2.25 4.07 -9.13
CA GLY A 170 -3.66 3.91 -8.81
C GLY A 170 -4.45 5.21 -8.73
N GLY A 171 -3.80 6.37 -8.60
CA GLY A 171 -4.48 7.66 -8.56
C GLY A 171 -5.21 7.93 -7.24
N TYR A 172 -6.27 8.73 -7.30
CA TYR A 172 -7.08 9.16 -6.16
C TYR A 172 -8.57 8.89 -6.43
N GLY A 173 -9.29 8.41 -5.41
CA GLY A 173 -10.74 8.29 -5.46
C GLY A 173 -11.25 6.97 -6.02
N SER A 174 -12.42 6.56 -5.52
CA SER A 174 -13.16 5.36 -5.90
C SER A 174 -14.65 5.67 -5.96
N ASP A 175 -15.23 5.90 -7.13
CA ASP A 175 -16.65 6.22 -7.24
C ASP A 175 -17.52 4.96 -7.33
N SER A 176 -18.23 4.62 -6.25
CA SER A 176 -19.11 3.45 -6.17
C SER A 176 -20.31 3.49 -7.13
N HIS A 177 -20.66 4.65 -7.70
CA HIS A 177 -21.68 4.76 -8.76
C HIS A 177 -21.13 4.44 -10.15
N PHE A 178 -19.82 4.49 -10.34
CA PHE A 178 -19.14 4.32 -11.63
C PHE A 178 -18.07 3.23 -11.54
N ASP A 179 -18.43 2.11 -10.92
CA ASP A 179 -17.60 0.91 -10.85
C ASP A 179 -16.22 1.14 -10.19
N GLY A 180 -16.12 2.06 -9.24
CA GLY A 180 -14.86 2.39 -8.56
C GLY A 180 -13.92 3.25 -9.40
N ASP A 181 -14.45 4.03 -10.35
CA ASP A 181 -13.62 4.93 -11.15
C ASP A 181 -13.01 6.05 -10.29
N GLY A 182 -11.74 6.33 -10.56
CA GLY A 182 -10.91 7.27 -9.83
C GLY A 182 -10.15 8.20 -10.76
N LEU A 183 -9.60 9.27 -10.20
CA LEU A 183 -8.77 10.22 -10.93
C LEU A 183 -7.31 9.75 -10.98
N SER A 184 -6.80 9.49 -12.18
CA SER A 184 -5.36 9.35 -12.39
C SER A 184 -4.62 10.67 -12.11
N LEU A 185 -3.30 10.61 -11.89
CA LEU A 185 -2.49 11.84 -11.77
C LEU A 185 -2.57 12.71 -13.04
N GLU A 186 -2.70 12.10 -14.22
CA GLU A 186 -2.92 12.85 -15.47
C GLU A 186 -4.23 13.65 -15.42
N GLU A 187 -5.31 13.02 -14.96
CA GLU A 187 -6.64 13.64 -14.87
C GLU A 187 -6.74 14.70 -13.79
N ILE A 188 -6.06 14.53 -12.65
CA ILE A 188 -5.92 15.59 -11.65
C ILE A 188 -5.24 16.81 -12.27
N ARG A 189 -4.12 16.61 -12.98
CA ARG A 189 -3.42 17.69 -13.68
C ARG A 189 -4.28 18.32 -14.79
N GLU A 190 -5.03 17.51 -15.53
CA GLU A 190 -6.01 17.99 -16.53
C GLU A 190 -7.05 18.88 -15.87
N ALA A 191 -7.61 18.44 -14.73
CA ALA A 191 -8.64 19.18 -14.01
C ALA A 191 -8.14 20.54 -13.50
N LEU A 192 -6.96 20.56 -12.88
CA LEU A 192 -6.33 21.79 -12.40
C LEU A 192 -6.04 22.75 -13.56
N GLY A 193 -5.46 22.25 -14.66
CA GLY A 193 -5.11 23.03 -15.85
C GLY A 193 -6.30 23.50 -16.69
N HIS A 194 -7.48 22.89 -16.55
CA HIS A 194 -8.73 23.33 -17.19
C HIS A 194 -9.60 24.23 -16.30
N SER A 195 -9.27 24.32 -15.02
CA SER A 195 -10.01 25.15 -14.07
C SER A 195 -9.68 26.64 -14.20
N VAL A 196 -10.45 27.48 -13.51
CA VAL A 196 -10.18 28.92 -13.35
C VAL A 196 -8.90 29.20 -12.57
N MET A 197 -8.30 28.17 -11.96
CA MET A 197 -7.01 28.22 -11.25
C MET A 197 -5.83 27.80 -12.15
N ALA A 198 -6.02 27.56 -13.45
CA ALA A 198 -4.94 27.07 -14.33
C ALA A 198 -3.65 27.92 -14.34
N ASP A 199 -3.76 29.23 -14.10
CA ASP A 199 -2.64 30.18 -14.05
C ASP A 199 -2.32 30.66 -12.62
N SER A 200 -2.83 29.98 -11.59
CA SER A 200 -2.68 30.29 -10.17
C SER A 200 -2.37 29.03 -9.36
N ALA A 201 -1.74 29.18 -8.20
CA ALA A 201 -1.58 28.08 -7.25
C ALA A 201 -2.66 28.15 -6.18
N PHE A 202 -3.11 26.98 -5.71
CA PHE A 202 -3.72 26.85 -4.40
C PHE A 202 -2.66 27.10 -3.33
N ASP A 203 -3.02 27.76 -2.25
CA ASP A 203 -2.12 27.89 -1.10
C ASP A 203 -1.79 26.50 -0.53
N PHE A 204 -2.75 25.57 -0.56
CA PHE A 204 -2.48 24.15 -0.32
C PHE A 204 -3.41 23.22 -1.11
N VAL A 205 -2.89 22.05 -1.45
CA VAL A 205 -3.69 20.88 -1.85
C VAL A 205 -3.40 19.76 -0.87
N ALA A 206 -4.44 19.14 -0.31
CA ALA A 206 -4.30 18.04 0.61
C ALA A 206 -4.99 16.78 0.07
N PHE A 207 -4.35 15.64 0.23
CA PHE A 207 -4.90 14.32 -0.06
C PHE A 207 -5.17 13.62 1.26
N ASP A 208 -6.43 13.61 1.67
CA ASP A 208 -6.94 12.71 2.72
C ASP A 208 -7.26 11.37 2.05
N ALA A 209 -6.17 10.76 1.57
CA ALA A 209 -6.11 9.58 0.73
C ALA A 209 -4.71 8.92 0.82
N CYS A 210 -4.74 7.59 0.89
CA CYS A 210 -3.56 6.73 1.04
C CYS A 210 -2.51 6.95 -0.07
N LEU A 211 -1.22 6.82 0.29
CA LEU A 211 -0.11 6.69 -0.66
C LEU A 211 0.16 7.90 -1.58
N MET A 212 -0.51 9.02 -1.35
CA MET A 212 -0.37 10.21 -2.20
C MET A 212 0.89 11.04 -1.89
N GLY A 213 1.62 10.75 -0.81
CA GLY A 213 2.88 11.39 -0.40
C GLY A 213 4.09 10.95 -1.22
N SER A 214 4.02 11.10 -2.54
CA SER A 214 5.04 10.63 -3.50
C SER A 214 5.70 11.76 -4.30
N ALA A 215 6.88 11.49 -4.84
CA ALA A 215 7.59 12.43 -5.72
C ALA A 215 6.81 12.72 -7.02
N GLU A 216 6.06 11.74 -7.50
CA GLU A 216 5.18 11.84 -8.66
C GLU A 216 3.97 12.72 -8.39
N THR A 217 3.31 12.57 -7.22
CA THR A 217 2.21 13.47 -6.81
C THR A 217 2.69 14.90 -6.70
N ALA A 218 3.88 15.14 -6.12
CA ALA A 218 4.48 16.46 -6.11
C ALA A 218 4.68 17.00 -7.53
N GLY A 219 5.13 16.17 -8.48
CA GLY A 219 5.23 16.56 -9.89
C GLY A 219 3.90 16.85 -10.58
N CYS A 220 2.85 16.12 -10.22
CA CYS A 220 1.49 16.37 -10.70
C CYS A 220 1.00 17.77 -10.30
N LEU A 221 1.40 18.26 -9.13
CA LEU A 221 0.97 19.53 -8.55
C LEU A 221 1.95 20.70 -8.76
N ASP A 222 3.05 20.49 -9.48
CA ASP A 222 4.03 21.55 -9.78
C ASP A 222 3.35 22.73 -10.50
N GLY A 223 3.42 23.92 -9.88
CA GLY A 223 2.79 25.14 -10.36
C GLY A 223 1.30 25.29 -10.04
N TYR A 224 0.65 24.27 -9.46
CA TYR A 224 -0.77 24.31 -9.08
C TYR A 224 -1.01 24.39 -7.56
N ALA A 225 0.02 24.16 -6.74
CA ALA A 225 -0.04 24.28 -5.30
C ALA A 225 1.25 24.89 -4.73
N ASP A 226 1.16 25.72 -3.69
CA ASP A 226 2.31 26.21 -2.93
C ASP A 226 2.75 25.18 -1.88
N TYR A 227 1.79 24.46 -1.29
CA TYR A 227 2.03 23.37 -0.35
C TYR A 227 1.18 22.14 -0.65
N VAL A 228 1.73 20.95 -0.41
CA VAL A 228 1.01 19.68 -0.54
C VAL A 228 1.06 18.91 0.77
N ILE A 229 -0.09 18.40 1.21
CA ILE A 229 -0.19 17.55 2.39
C ILE A 229 -0.67 16.18 1.93
N ALA A 230 0.11 15.14 2.19
CA ALA A 230 -0.24 13.79 1.78
C ALA A 230 0.52 12.73 2.58
N SER A 231 -0.11 11.58 2.77
CA SER A 231 0.49 10.42 3.41
C SER A 231 1.35 9.61 2.43
N PRO A 232 2.63 9.34 2.74
CA PRO A 232 3.42 8.32 2.02
C PRO A 232 2.90 6.89 2.22
N GLU A 233 2.10 6.65 3.28
CA GLU A 233 1.57 5.35 3.72
C GLU A 233 0.05 5.25 3.52
N LEU A 234 -0.51 4.08 3.79
CA LEU A 234 -1.92 3.91 4.11
C LEU A 234 -2.33 4.83 5.27
N GLU A 235 -3.51 5.42 5.15
CA GLU A 235 -4.13 6.18 6.23
C GLU A 235 -5.18 5.32 6.91
N PRO A 236 -5.26 5.32 8.26
CA PRO A 236 -6.38 4.69 8.95
C PRO A 236 -7.72 5.31 8.51
N GLN A 237 -8.82 4.58 8.68
CA GLN A 237 -10.15 4.94 8.15
C GLN A 237 -10.58 6.36 8.49
N HIS A 238 -10.25 6.83 9.69
CA HIS A 238 -10.56 8.17 10.17
C HIS A 238 -9.88 9.28 9.36
N GLY A 239 -8.85 8.98 8.57
CA GLY A 239 -8.18 9.98 7.74
C GLY A 239 -7.56 11.11 8.56
N TYR A 240 -7.81 12.33 8.13
CA TYR A 240 -7.35 13.53 8.82
C TYR A 240 -8.21 13.84 10.05
N ASP A 241 -7.57 14.33 11.11
CA ASP A 241 -8.29 14.93 12.24
C ASP A 241 -8.64 16.39 11.93
N TYR A 242 -9.88 16.66 11.49
CA TYR A 242 -10.30 17.98 11.01
C TYR A 242 -10.33 19.06 12.09
N ARG A 243 -10.08 18.72 13.36
CA ARG A 243 -9.88 19.70 14.43
C ARG A 243 -8.69 20.61 14.17
N TRP A 244 -7.76 20.25 13.27
CA TRP A 244 -6.70 21.14 12.78
C TRP A 244 -7.25 22.50 12.33
N MET A 245 -8.49 22.57 11.82
CA MET A 245 -9.12 23.81 11.37
C MET A 245 -9.21 24.86 12.49
N THR A 246 -9.26 24.45 13.76
CA THR A 246 -9.29 25.38 14.89
C THR A 246 -8.04 26.26 14.98
N ALA A 247 -6.90 25.80 14.44
CA ALA A 247 -5.67 26.58 14.34
C ALA A 247 -5.81 27.78 13.39
N LEU A 248 -6.75 27.74 12.43
CA LEU A 248 -7.04 28.88 11.55
C LEU A 248 -7.68 30.05 12.29
N GLY A 249 -8.30 29.81 13.45
CA GLY A 249 -8.85 30.87 14.29
C GLY A 249 -7.79 31.66 15.06
N ASP A 250 -6.56 31.15 15.11
CA ASP A 250 -5.45 31.86 15.74
C ASP A 250 -4.73 32.78 14.73
N SER A 251 -4.13 33.86 15.21
CA SER A 251 -3.34 34.73 14.35
C SER A 251 -2.09 33.98 13.88
N LEU A 252 -2.01 33.73 12.57
CA LEU A 252 -0.83 33.11 11.95
C LEU A 252 0.45 33.87 12.33
N PRO A 253 1.59 33.17 12.49
CA PRO A 253 2.87 33.84 12.64
C PRO A 253 3.09 34.85 11.51
N PRO A 254 3.58 36.08 11.77
CA PRO A 254 3.62 37.15 10.77
C PRO A 254 4.41 36.85 9.49
N ASP A 255 5.32 35.87 9.55
CA ASP A 255 6.24 35.49 8.48
C ASP A 255 5.90 34.11 7.87
N MET A 256 4.78 33.49 8.27
CA MET A 256 4.37 32.17 7.80
C MET A 256 3.27 32.31 6.74
N GLU A 257 3.44 31.61 5.61
CA GLU A 257 2.41 31.55 4.57
C GLU A 257 1.21 30.74 5.06
N TRP A 258 0.00 31.07 4.56
CA TRP A 258 -1.24 30.46 5.03
C TRP A 258 -1.25 28.94 4.79
N GLY A 259 -0.85 28.50 3.59
CA GLY A 259 -0.73 27.08 3.26
C GLY A 259 0.27 26.31 4.14
N GLU A 260 1.41 26.94 4.49
CA GLU A 260 2.37 26.34 5.42
C GLU A 260 1.72 26.13 6.80
N ALA A 261 1.08 27.16 7.34
CA ALA A 261 0.47 27.09 8.66
C ALA A 261 -0.62 26.02 8.74
N VAL A 262 -1.47 25.93 7.71
CA VAL A 262 -2.48 24.87 7.58
C VAL A 262 -1.81 23.51 7.57
N GLY A 263 -0.81 23.33 6.70
CA GLY A 263 -0.16 22.04 6.54
C GLY A 263 0.55 21.55 7.80
N ARG A 264 1.25 22.45 8.52
CA ARG A 264 1.86 22.11 9.80
C ARG A 264 0.82 21.70 10.83
N SER A 265 -0.31 22.40 10.89
CA SER A 265 -1.41 22.05 11.79
C SER A 265 -2.05 20.70 11.45
N MET A 266 -2.16 20.35 10.17
CA MET A 266 -2.66 19.03 9.73
C MET A 266 -1.69 17.92 10.18
N VAL A 267 -0.38 18.09 9.94
CA VAL A 267 0.64 17.10 10.36
C VAL A 267 0.65 16.94 11.88
N GLU A 268 0.55 18.03 12.64
CA GLU A 268 0.48 18.00 14.11
C GLU A 268 -0.77 17.28 14.62
N ALA A 269 -1.95 17.62 14.08
CA ALA A 269 -3.21 16.99 14.45
C ALA A 269 -3.22 15.48 14.11
N TYR A 270 -2.74 15.11 12.93
CA TYR A 270 -2.58 13.72 12.51
C TYR A 270 -1.67 12.96 13.48
N GLY A 271 -0.50 13.52 13.79
CA GLY A 271 0.43 12.91 14.73
C GLY A 271 -0.13 12.75 16.14
N ALA A 272 -0.93 13.72 16.60
CA ALA A 272 -1.62 13.63 17.89
C ALA A 272 -2.73 12.56 17.89
N CYS A 273 -3.48 12.44 16.79
CA CYS A 273 -4.58 11.49 16.62
C CYS A 273 -4.08 10.04 16.65
N TYR A 274 -2.98 9.77 15.96
CA TYR A 274 -2.42 8.41 15.81
C TYR A 274 -1.24 8.11 16.76
N ALA A 275 -0.95 9.01 17.71
CA ALA A 275 0.16 8.86 18.66
C ALA A 275 0.09 7.58 19.52
N SER A 276 -1.09 6.99 19.72
CA SER A 276 -1.27 5.79 20.55
C SER A 276 -1.37 4.47 19.78
N GLY A 277 -1.60 4.50 18.46
CA GLY A 277 -1.80 3.29 17.65
C GLY A 277 -0.51 2.52 17.35
N THR A 278 -0.63 1.27 16.92
CA THR A 278 0.50 0.41 16.51
C THR A 278 0.74 0.40 15.02
N ALA A 279 -0.27 0.77 14.22
CA ALA A 279 -0.19 0.77 12.77
C ALA A 279 0.90 1.74 12.26
N PRO A 280 1.67 1.35 11.23
CA PRO A 280 2.53 2.28 10.51
C PRO A 280 1.70 3.38 9.87
N VAL A 281 2.08 4.63 10.16
CA VAL A 281 1.39 5.82 9.68
C VAL A 281 2.41 6.90 9.38
N ALA A 282 2.17 7.71 8.36
CA ALA A 282 3.04 8.80 7.97
C ALA A 282 2.23 9.96 7.39
N MET A 283 2.70 11.19 7.61
CA MET A 283 2.11 12.38 7.01
C MET A 283 3.22 13.37 6.68
N SER A 284 3.18 13.94 5.47
CA SER A 284 4.21 14.86 4.99
C SER A 284 3.60 16.15 4.48
N LEU A 285 4.26 17.26 4.82
CA LEU A 285 4.04 18.58 4.25
C LEU A 285 5.17 18.88 3.27
N LEU A 286 4.81 19.09 2.01
CA LEU A 286 5.73 19.44 0.93
C LEU A 286 5.66 20.94 0.63
N ASP A 287 6.81 21.63 0.60
CA ASP A 287 6.96 22.99 0.08
C ASP A 287 7.26 22.93 -1.43
N MET A 288 6.25 23.23 -2.24
CA MET A 288 6.31 23.09 -3.69
C MET A 288 7.19 24.16 -4.35
N LYS A 289 7.54 25.24 -3.65
CA LYS A 289 8.52 26.23 -4.16
C LYS A 289 9.92 25.61 -4.30
N GLU A 290 10.21 24.54 -3.57
CA GLU A 290 11.47 23.80 -3.65
C GLU A 290 11.44 22.69 -4.72
N TYR A 291 10.27 22.31 -5.20
CA TYR A 291 10.09 21.20 -6.13
C TYR A 291 10.89 21.36 -7.45
N PRO A 292 10.87 22.51 -8.16
CA PRO A 292 11.63 22.65 -9.40
C PRO A 292 13.14 22.43 -9.22
N ALA A 293 13.69 22.90 -8.09
CA ALA A 293 15.11 22.73 -7.78
C ALA A 293 15.45 21.31 -7.32
N PHE A 294 14.51 20.62 -6.67
CA PHE A 294 14.62 19.20 -6.38
C PHE A 294 14.58 18.37 -7.66
N HIS A 295 13.56 18.56 -8.50
CA HIS A 295 13.36 17.84 -9.75
C HIS A 295 14.55 17.98 -10.69
N GLU A 296 15.10 19.20 -10.86
CA GLU A 296 16.27 19.42 -11.70
C GLU A 296 17.46 18.57 -11.24
N VAL A 297 17.77 18.58 -9.93
CA VAL A 297 18.90 17.82 -9.38
C VAL A 297 18.63 16.31 -9.43
N PHE A 298 17.40 15.88 -9.14
CA PHE A 298 16.98 14.48 -9.23
C PHE A 298 17.12 13.97 -10.67
N HIS A 299 16.62 14.72 -11.64
CA HIS A 299 16.75 14.42 -13.06
C HIS A 299 18.21 14.29 -13.48
N GLN A 300 19.05 15.27 -13.12
CA GLN A 300 20.48 15.26 -13.46
C GLN A 300 21.21 14.08 -12.82
N TYR A 301 20.87 13.72 -11.58
CA TYR A 301 21.47 12.59 -10.88
C TYR A 301 21.11 11.26 -11.56
N VAL A 302 19.82 11.02 -11.80
CA VAL A 302 19.34 9.78 -12.45
C VAL A 302 19.81 9.67 -13.90
N ASP A 303 19.74 10.76 -14.68
CA ASP A 303 20.22 10.78 -16.07
C ASP A 303 21.75 10.64 -16.17
N GLY A 304 22.46 11.08 -15.12
CA GLY A 304 23.91 10.95 -15.01
C GLY A 304 24.42 9.52 -14.88
N ILE A 305 23.55 8.56 -14.50
CA ILE A 305 23.89 7.14 -14.36
C ILE A 305 24.23 6.58 -15.75
N PRO A 306 25.50 6.20 -16.02
CA PRO A 306 25.91 5.73 -17.34
C PRO A 306 25.19 4.45 -17.76
N GLU A 307 24.83 4.33 -19.06
CA GLU A 307 24.17 3.15 -19.64
C GLU A 307 24.82 1.81 -19.22
N LYS A 308 26.17 1.78 -19.21
CA LYS A 308 26.96 0.59 -18.85
C LYS A 308 26.81 0.14 -17.39
N LEU A 309 26.27 0.98 -16.51
CA LEU A 309 26.02 0.66 -15.10
C LEU A 309 24.55 0.34 -14.82
N ARG A 310 23.65 0.49 -15.81
CA ARG A 310 22.21 0.29 -15.60
C ARG A 310 21.86 -1.13 -15.23
N GLU A 311 22.48 -2.12 -15.88
CA GLU A 311 22.23 -3.53 -15.57
C GLU A 311 22.74 -3.92 -14.18
N GLU A 312 23.86 -3.35 -13.73
CA GLU A 312 24.36 -3.51 -12.35
C GLU A 312 23.39 -2.86 -11.34
N LEU A 313 22.87 -1.67 -11.66
CA LEU A 313 21.86 -1.00 -10.85
C LEU A 313 20.57 -1.80 -10.75
N TYR A 314 20.08 -2.39 -11.84
CA TYR A 314 18.89 -3.24 -11.80
C TYR A 314 19.09 -4.46 -10.88
N GLY A 315 20.27 -5.10 -10.94
CA GLY A 315 20.62 -6.16 -10.01
C GLY A 315 20.70 -5.69 -8.56
N GLU A 316 21.21 -4.48 -8.31
CA GLU A 316 21.22 -3.87 -6.96
C GLU A 316 19.81 -3.61 -6.44
N LEU A 317 18.93 -2.98 -7.25
CA LEU A 317 17.54 -2.70 -6.88
C LEU A 317 16.76 -3.99 -6.57
N GLY A 318 17.00 -5.05 -7.35
CA GLY A 318 16.42 -6.37 -7.08
C GLY A 318 16.93 -7.00 -5.78
N ARG A 319 18.26 -6.98 -5.57
CA ARG A 319 18.90 -7.51 -4.34
C ARG A 319 18.46 -6.82 -3.06
N ASP A 320 18.26 -5.51 -3.14
CA ASP A 320 17.97 -4.70 -1.96
C ASP A 320 16.47 -4.48 -1.76
N ARG A 321 15.60 -5.01 -2.62
CA ARG A 321 14.15 -4.75 -2.57
C ARG A 321 13.55 -4.93 -1.17
N MET A 322 13.81 -6.05 -0.52
CA MET A 322 13.29 -6.34 0.84
C MET A 322 14.02 -5.58 1.95
N LYS A 323 15.16 -4.95 1.63
CA LYS A 323 15.97 -4.13 2.54
C LYS A 323 15.67 -2.64 2.39
N MET A 324 14.79 -2.27 1.47
CA MET A 324 14.31 -0.91 1.31
C MET A 324 13.09 -0.72 2.19
N LEU A 325 13.02 0.41 2.88
CA LEU A 325 11.80 0.86 3.50
C LEU A 325 10.74 1.05 2.40
N ALA A 326 9.65 0.31 2.50
CA ALA A 326 8.57 0.29 1.54
C ALA A 326 7.25 0.62 2.23
N PHE A 327 6.31 1.18 1.47
CA PHE A 327 5.09 1.79 2.00
C PHE A 327 3.89 1.24 1.28
N GLY A 328 2.93 0.81 2.07
CA GLY A 328 1.60 0.43 1.65
C GLY A 328 1.52 -0.61 0.55
N SER A 329 0.32 -1.14 0.41
CA SER A 329 -0.02 -2.02 -0.68
C SER A 329 -1.27 -1.46 -1.36
N ARG A 330 -1.22 -1.32 -2.68
CA ARG A 330 -2.33 -0.76 -3.49
C ARG A 330 -3.50 -1.72 -3.66
N GLN A 331 -3.34 -2.98 -3.29
CA GLN A 331 -4.36 -4.01 -3.43
C GLN A 331 -4.27 -4.96 -2.24
N ALA A 332 -5.22 -5.88 -2.11
CA ALA A 332 -5.07 -7.07 -1.28
C ALA A 332 -3.71 -7.74 -1.47
N GLY A 333 -2.81 -7.47 -0.54
CA GLY A 333 -1.46 -7.95 -0.65
C GLY A 333 -0.79 -7.61 -1.99
N GLY A 334 -1.08 -6.49 -2.65
CA GLY A 334 -0.19 -5.93 -3.68
C GLY A 334 1.29 -5.88 -3.25
N SER A 335 2.25 -6.05 -4.16
CA SER A 335 3.66 -5.80 -3.83
C SER A 335 3.85 -4.34 -3.38
N LEU A 336 4.64 -4.11 -2.32
CA LEU A 336 4.99 -2.76 -1.88
C LEU A 336 5.87 -2.12 -2.96
N GLU A 337 5.25 -1.37 -3.88
CA GLU A 337 5.92 -0.76 -5.03
C GLU A 337 6.29 0.69 -4.80
N LEU A 338 5.89 1.24 -3.66
CA LEU A 338 6.35 2.53 -3.19
C LEU A 338 7.49 2.29 -2.21
N VAL A 339 8.67 2.77 -2.57
CA VAL A 339 9.85 2.73 -1.72
C VAL A 339 10.21 4.14 -1.26
N ASP A 340 10.88 4.23 -0.12
CA ASP A 340 11.45 5.49 0.32
C ASP A 340 12.42 6.05 -0.73
N VAL A 341 12.26 7.32 -1.10
CA VAL A 341 13.11 7.96 -2.11
C VAL A 341 14.59 7.88 -1.72
N LEU A 342 14.92 8.01 -0.43
CA LEU A 342 16.31 7.94 0.01
C LEU A 342 16.88 6.53 -0.14
N GLU A 343 16.09 5.49 0.06
CA GLU A 343 16.54 4.11 -0.12
C GLU A 343 16.81 3.77 -1.59
N PHE A 344 15.94 4.22 -2.49
CA PHE A 344 16.22 4.16 -3.93
C PHE A 344 17.53 4.89 -4.29
N LEU A 345 17.73 6.10 -3.75
CA LEU A 345 18.93 6.88 -4.05
C LEU A 345 20.20 6.29 -3.41
N ASN A 346 20.09 5.64 -2.25
CA ASN A 346 21.18 4.88 -1.62
C ASN A 346 21.64 3.74 -2.53
N ALA A 347 20.70 2.98 -3.11
CA ALA A 347 21.02 1.92 -4.08
C ALA A 347 21.72 2.49 -5.33
N CYS A 348 21.23 3.63 -5.84
CA CYS A 348 21.91 4.34 -6.93
C CYS A 348 23.35 4.74 -6.55
N GLN A 349 23.57 5.28 -5.35
CA GLN A 349 24.88 5.72 -4.86
C GLN A 349 25.88 4.57 -4.68
N ARG A 350 25.41 3.35 -4.38
CA ARG A 350 26.26 2.15 -4.30
C ARG A 350 26.88 1.79 -5.66
N VAL A 351 26.10 1.90 -6.73
CA VAL A 351 26.53 1.55 -8.10
C VAL A 351 27.19 2.72 -8.83
N TYR A 352 26.69 3.94 -8.61
CA TYR A 352 27.20 5.17 -9.20
C TYR A 352 27.58 6.18 -8.10
N PRO A 353 28.77 6.04 -7.47
CA PRO A 353 29.17 6.90 -6.38
C PRO A 353 29.48 8.33 -6.84
N ASP A 354 28.56 9.26 -6.60
CA ASP A 354 28.78 10.72 -6.71
C ASP A 354 28.30 11.41 -5.44
N GLU A 355 29.17 11.45 -4.43
CA GLU A 355 28.84 12.00 -3.11
C GLU A 355 28.38 13.46 -3.16
N ASN A 356 28.92 14.29 -4.07
CA ASN A 356 28.54 15.69 -4.14
C ASN A 356 27.12 15.84 -4.70
N ALA A 357 26.80 15.12 -5.77
CA ALA A 357 25.48 15.14 -6.36
C ALA A 357 24.44 14.53 -5.39
N PHE A 358 24.79 13.41 -4.75
CA PHE A 358 23.95 12.74 -3.76
C PHE A 358 23.63 13.65 -2.54
N GLN A 359 24.64 14.33 -1.96
CA GLN A 359 24.40 15.28 -0.87
C GLN A 359 23.59 16.50 -1.31
N THR A 360 23.79 16.97 -2.54
CA THR A 360 22.98 18.06 -3.11
C THR A 360 21.51 17.64 -3.20
N LEU A 361 21.25 16.43 -3.71
CA LEU A 361 19.91 15.87 -3.84
C LEU A 361 19.24 15.68 -2.46
N LYS A 362 19.95 15.10 -1.48
CA LYS A 362 19.45 14.97 -0.10
C LYS A 362 19.08 16.32 0.53
N ASN A 363 19.88 17.35 0.28
CA ASN A 363 19.59 18.70 0.77
C ASN A 363 18.38 19.33 0.08
N ARG A 364 18.15 19.04 -1.21
CA ARG A 364 16.93 19.49 -1.91
C ARG A 364 15.69 18.78 -1.40
N MET A 365 15.76 17.47 -1.24
CA MET A 365 14.66 16.66 -0.71
C MET A 365 14.26 17.11 0.70
N ARG A 366 15.21 17.39 1.59
CA ARG A 366 14.93 17.94 2.94
C ARG A 366 14.30 19.33 2.94
N ARG A 367 14.44 20.10 1.86
CA ARG A 367 13.79 21.41 1.72
C ARG A 367 12.39 21.26 1.14
N LEU A 368 12.21 20.31 0.22
CA LEU A 368 10.91 19.92 -0.28
C LEU A 368 10.02 19.38 0.84
N VAL A 369 10.51 18.45 1.68
CA VAL A 369 9.76 17.95 2.84
C VAL A 369 9.90 18.95 4.00
N ALA A 370 8.98 19.92 4.08
CA ALA A 370 9.01 21.02 5.03
C ALA A 370 8.63 20.61 6.46
N GLU A 371 7.77 19.59 6.58
CA GLU A 371 7.47 18.90 7.84
C GLU A 371 7.06 17.46 7.55
N GLN A 372 7.32 16.57 8.50
CA GLN A 372 6.80 15.21 8.46
C GLN A 372 6.59 14.68 9.88
N TRP A 373 5.64 13.76 10.00
CA TRP A 373 5.46 12.93 11.18
C TRP A 373 5.22 11.49 10.74
N ALA A 374 5.83 10.53 11.44
CA ALA A 374 5.63 9.11 11.18
C ALA A 374 5.75 8.31 12.48
N LYS A 375 5.04 7.18 12.54
CA LYS A 375 5.09 6.21 13.63
C LYS A 375 4.94 4.79 13.06
N GLY A 376 5.41 3.79 13.80
CA GLY A 376 5.27 2.38 13.45
C GLY A 376 6.33 1.89 12.45
N TYR A 377 7.38 2.69 12.23
CA TYR A 377 8.52 2.30 11.40
C TYR A 377 9.78 2.11 12.23
N PRO A 378 10.66 1.16 11.84
CA PRO A 378 11.93 0.90 12.52
C PRO A 378 12.95 2.04 12.32
N VAL A 379 12.81 2.80 11.24
CA VAL A 379 13.61 3.98 10.94
C VAL A 379 12.69 5.09 10.46
N ASN A 380 13.06 6.35 10.72
CA ASN A 380 12.26 7.48 10.25
C ASN A 380 12.25 7.53 8.71
N PRO A 381 11.06 7.48 8.08
CA PRO A 381 10.91 7.75 6.66
C PRO A 381 11.52 9.08 6.22
N SER A 382 11.85 9.19 4.93
CA SER A 382 12.28 10.45 4.32
C SER A 382 11.15 11.47 4.12
N GLY A 383 9.90 11.01 4.19
CA GLY A 383 8.69 11.80 3.93
C GLY A 383 8.26 11.83 2.48
N LEU A 384 8.91 11.04 1.60
CA LEU A 384 8.56 10.97 0.20
C LEU A 384 8.77 9.54 -0.34
N THR A 385 7.75 8.99 -0.99
CA THR A 385 7.86 7.73 -1.73
C THR A 385 8.11 7.93 -3.22
N ILE A 386 8.53 6.85 -3.89
CA ILE A 386 8.63 6.77 -5.34
C ILE A 386 8.23 5.39 -5.84
N TYR A 387 7.57 5.33 -7.00
CA TYR A 387 7.21 4.05 -7.62
C TYR A 387 8.45 3.32 -8.13
N LEU A 388 8.70 2.12 -7.63
CA LEU A 388 9.74 1.21 -8.09
C LEU A 388 9.09 -0.14 -8.48
N PRO A 389 9.07 -0.49 -9.77
CA PRO A 389 8.46 -1.72 -10.28
C PRO A 389 8.87 -3.00 -9.51
N SER A 390 7.90 -3.89 -9.33
CA SER A 390 8.12 -5.22 -8.76
C SER A 390 8.14 -6.31 -9.83
N GLY A 391 9.04 -7.29 -9.71
CA GLY A 391 9.04 -8.47 -10.58
C GLY A 391 7.94 -9.48 -10.20
N SER A 392 7.46 -9.41 -8.97
CA SER A 392 6.33 -10.20 -8.47
C SER A 392 4.97 -9.63 -8.88
N ASN A 393 4.92 -8.49 -9.60
CA ASN A 393 3.67 -7.84 -9.99
C ASN A 393 3.14 -8.42 -11.32
N PRO A 394 1.99 -9.13 -11.32
CA PRO A 394 1.42 -9.70 -12.53
C PRO A 394 0.83 -8.65 -13.49
N TYR A 395 0.56 -7.43 -13.02
CA TYR A 395 0.01 -6.31 -13.81
C TYR A 395 1.09 -5.30 -14.26
N LEU A 396 2.37 -5.61 -14.05
CA LEU A 396 3.48 -4.70 -14.33
C LEU A 396 3.39 -4.00 -15.68
N SER A 397 2.99 -4.71 -16.75
CA SER A 397 2.86 -4.10 -18.08
C SER A 397 1.76 -3.04 -18.16
N GLU A 398 0.59 -3.31 -17.58
CA GLU A 398 -0.55 -2.38 -17.57
C GLU A 398 -0.23 -1.17 -16.69
N GLU A 399 0.37 -1.40 -15.52
CA GLU A 399 0.75 -0.32 -14.61
C GLU A 399 1.80 0.63 -15.20
N LEU A 400 2.74 0.12 -15.99
CA LEU A 400 3.72 0.95 -16.68
C LEU A 400 3.11 1.79 -17.79
N GLU A 401 1.98 1.38 -18.38
CA GLU A 401 1.23 2.21 -19.33
C GLU A 401 0.59 3.39 -18.59
N THR A 402 -0.06 3.13 -17.45
CA THR A 402 -0.62 4.18 -16.59
C THR A 402 0.46 5.10 -16.02
N TYR A 403 1.58 4.55 -15.54
CA TYR A 403 2.68 5.34 -15.00
C TYR A 403 3.28 6.32 -16.03
N ASP A 404 3.19 6.00 -17.33
CA ASP A 404 3.67 6.88 -18.41
C ASP A 404 2.95 8.23 -18.42
N THR A 405 1.69 8.27 -18.00
CA THR A 405 0.82 9.45 -18.09
C THR A 405 1.03 10.43 -16.93
N THR A 406 1.62 9.97 -15.82
CA THR A 406 1.94 10.77 -14.62
C THR A 406 2.74 12.04 -14.94
N GLY A 407 3.59 11.97 -15.97
CA GLY A 407 4.38 13.10 -16.44
C GLY A 407 5.48 13.58 -15.49
N PHE A 408 5.92 12.76 -14.53
CA PHE A 408 6.89 13.11 -13.49
C PHE A 408 8.31 13.44 -14.01
N CYS A 409 9.18 12.44 -14.18
CA CYS A 409 10.59 12.66 -14.55
C CYS A 409 11.01 11.70 -15.67
N SER A 410 11.34 12.26 -16.84
CA SER A 410 11.70 11.45 -18.01
C SER A 410 12.97 10.60 -17.82
N ALA A 411 13.92 11.05 -16.98
CA ALA A 411 15.11 10.27 -16.67
C ALA A 411 14.76 9.04 -15.81
N TYR A 412 13.87 9.24 -14.82
CA TYR A 412 13.38 8.15 -13.99
C TYR A 412 12.51 7.17 -14.77
N ARG A 413 11.63 7.67 -15.65
CA ARG A 413 10.86 6.84 -16.58
C ARG A 413 11.73 5.91 -17.42
N ARG A 414 12.82 6.43 -18.01
CA ARG A 414 13.77 5.59 -18.77
C ARG A 414 14.43 4.52 -17.89
N LEU A 415 14.70 4.85 -16.63
CA LEU A 415 15.27 3.90 -15.67
C LEU A 415 14.26 2.80 -15.33
N THR A 416 13.01 3.16 -15.01
CA THR A 416 11.95 2.20 -14.66
C THR A 416 11.57 1.32 -15.84
N ASP A 417 11.53 1.84 -17.07
CA ASP A 417 11.32 1.02 -18.29
C ASP A 417 12.40 -0.05 -18.46
N GLY A 418 13.66 0.36 -18.29
CA GLY A 418 14.78 -0.57 -18.39
C GLY A 418 14.79 -1.57 -17.24
N TYR A 419 14.39 -1.16 -16.03
CA TYR A 419 14.27 -2.05 -14.88
C TYR A 419 13.13 -3.06 -15.05
N ALA A 420 11.96 -2.62 -15.50
CA ALA A 420 10.85 -3.52 -15.83
C ALA A 420 11.22 -4.53 -16.92
N ALA A 421 11.93 -4.09 -17.96
CA ALA A 421 12.46 -4.98 -18.98
C ALA A 421 13.56 -5.92 -18.47
N TYR A 422 14.21 -5.60 -17.35
CA TYR A 422 15.14 -6.49 -16.65
C TYR A 422 14.38 -7.53 -15.82
N LEU A 423 13.34 -7.10 -15.09
CA LEU A 423 12.46 -7.96 -14.28
C LEU A 423 11.72 -9.00 -15.14
N ALA A 424 11.21 -8.59 -16.31
CA ALA A 424 10.44 -9.46 -17.21
C ALA A 424 11.27 -10.52 -17.97
N ARG A 425 12.59 -10.59 -17.76
CA ARG A 425 13.43 -11.60 -18.43
C ARG A 425 13.24 -12.95 -17.75
N GLU A 426 13.10 -14.00 -18.54
CA GLU A 426 13.14 -15.36 -18.01
C GLU A 426 14.49 -15.62 -17.30
N SER A 427 14.41 -16.00 -16.03
CA SER A 427 15.49 -16.60 -15.27
C SER A 427 15.02 -17.88 -14.61
N GLY A 428 15.96 -18.78 -14.38
CA GLY A 428 15.72 -20.01 -13.64
C GLY A 428 16.90 -20.25 -12.73
N VAL A 429 16.62 -20.42 -11.44
CA VAL A 429 17.58 -21.02 -10.52
C VAL A 429 17.49 -22.53 -10.73
N GLU A 430 18.60 -23.16 -11.14
CA GLU A 430 18.62 -24.63 -11.22
C GLU A 430 19.04 -25.23 -9.87
N TRP A 431 18.32 -26.26 -9.43
CA TRP A 431 18.62 -26.98 -8.19
C TRP A 431 18.80 -28.48 -8.39
N GLY A 432 19.61 -29.06 -7.50
CA GLY A 432 19.87 -30.49 -7.40
C GLY A 432 18.78 -31.25 -6.66
N ASN A 433 19.13 -32.43 -6.16
CA ASN A 433 18.18 -33.21 -5.36
C ASN A 433 18.18 -32.71 -3.92
N ILE A 434 16.99 -32.51 -3.37
CA ILE A 434 16.81 -32.29 -1.94
C ILE A 434 17.15 -33.57 -1.15
N SER A 435 17.78 -33.39 0.01
CA SER A 435 18.09 -34.47 0.95
C SER A 435 17.80 -34.09 2.40
N ALA A 436 17.31 -35.04 3.18
CA ALA A 436 17.16 -34.91 4.63
C ALA A 436 18.25 -35.72 5.36
N HIS A 437 18.83 -35.13 6.40
CA HIS A 437 19.88 -35.69 7.22
C HIS A 437 19.33 -36.23 8.55
N LYS A 438 20.15 -37.01 9.27
CA LYS A 438 19.75 -37.70 10.50
C LYS A 438 19.57 -36.77 11.70
N ASP A 439 20.20 -35.61 11.65
CA ASP A 439 20.10 -34.53 12.63
C ASP A 439 18.88 -33.63 12.39
N GLY A 440 18.05 -33.93 11.38
CA GLY A 440 16.89 -33.12 11.02
C GLY A 440 17.21 -32.02 10.02
N THR A 441 18.46 -31.83 9.60
CA THR A 441 18.78 -30.81 8.59
C THR A 441 18.26 -31.24 7.20
N VAL A 442 17.71 -30.28 6.46
CA VAL A 442 17.34 -30.42 5.05
C VAL A 442 18.36 -29.65 4.22
N GLU A 443 18.81 -30.24 3.13
CA GLU A 443 19.86 -29.71 2.27
C GLU A 443 19.44 -29.76 0.80
N ILE A 444 19.76 -28.71 0.05
CA ILE A 444 19.71 -28.70 -1.41
C ILE A 444 20.94 -27.94 -1.95
N SER A 445 21.33 -28.23 -3.19
CA SER A 445 22.34 -27.43 -3.89
C SER A 445 21.71 -26.71 -5.07
N ILE A 446 21.99 -25.43 -5.22
CA ILE A 446 21.76 -24.67 -6.45
C ILE A 446 23.05 -24.57 -7.26
N ALA A 447 22.95 -24.24 -8.55
CA ALA A 447 24.14 -24.02 -9.36
C ALA A 447 25.00 -22.88 -8.75
N PRO A 448 26.32 -23.04 -8.58
CA PRO A 448 27.17 -22.01 -7.99
C PRO A 448 27.12 -20.67 -8.73
N GLU A 449 26.87 -20.70 -10.03
CA GLU A 449 26.64 -19.52 -10.87
C GLU A 449 25.31 -18.79 -10.58
N ASP A 450 24.28 -19.50 -10.12
CA ASP A 450 22.97 -18.93 -9.78
C ASP A 450 22.93 -18.43 -8.33
N ALA A 451 23.88 -18.84 -7.48
CA ALA A 451 23.91 -18.48 -6.07
C ALA A 451 24.03 -16.97 -5.81
N SER A 452 24.68 -16.22 -6.71
CA SER A 452 24.72 -14.75 -6.61
C SER A 452 23.42 -14.06 -7.04
N ASP A 453 22.56 -14.79 -7.75
CA ASP A 453 21.28 -14.31 -8.23
C ASP A 453 20.15 -14.62 -7.24
N VAL A 454 20.39 -15.43 -6.20
CA VAL A 454 19.42 -15.69 -5.12
C VAL A 454 19.50 -14.59 -4.07
N THR A 455 18.39 -13.88 -3.87
CA THR A 455 18.26 -12.77 -2.92
C THR A 455 17.60 -13.16 -1.62
N GLY A 456 16.80 -14.23 -1.63
CA GLY A 456 16.15 -14.79 -0.47
C GLY A 456 16.05 -16.30 -0.58
N ALA A 457 16.25 -17.00 0.53
CA ALA A 457 16.04 -18.43 0.62
C ALA A 457 15.35 -18.73 1.94
N TYR A 458 14.26 -19.49 1.86
CA TYR A 458 13.43 -19.80 3.01
C TYR A 458 13.17 -21.30 3.06
N LEU A 459 13.25 -21.90 4.25
CA LEU A 459 12.71 -23.22 4.49
C LEU A 459 11.18 -23.12 4.43
N ALA A 460 10.56 -23.84 3.51
CA ALA A 460 9.11 -23.90 3.35
C ALA A 460 8.59 -25.23 3.92
N VAL A 461 7.61 -25.13 4.82
CA VAL A 461 6.99 -26.29 5.48
C VAL A 461 5.58 -26.49 4.96
N PHE A 462 5.32 -27.65 4.36
CA PHE A 462 4.01 -28.01 3.82
C PHE A 462 3.35 -29.14 4.60
N CYS A 463 2.04 -28.99 4.80
CA CYS A 463 1.19 -29.95 5.50
C CYS A 463 0.12 -30.53 4.55
N PRO A 464 -0.26 -31.82 4.69
CA PRO A 464 -1.36 -32.38 3.92
C PRO A 464 -2.68 -31.65 4.22
N ALA A 465 -3.44 -31.30 3.18
CA ALA A 465 -4.72 -30.61 3.31
C ALA A 465 -5.94 -31.55 3.44
N GLY A 466 -5.70 -32.84 3.69
CA GLY A 466 -6.71 -33.90 3.88
C GLY A 466 -6.89 -34.83 2.68
N ASP A 467 -6.49 -34.40 1.48
CA ASP A 467 -6.48 -35.20 0.25
C ASP A 467 -5.03 -35.46 -0.20
N ASP A 468 -4.77 -36.60 -0.86
CA ASP A 468 -3.40 -37.04 -1.22
C ASP A 468 -2.69 -36.15 -2.28
N GLU A 469 -3.39 -35.17 -2.86
CA GLU A 469 -2.88 -34.27 -3.91
C GLU A 469 -2.58 -32.84 -3.44
N TYR A 470 -3.23 -32.37 -2.35
CA TYR A 470 -3.18 -30.97 -1.93
C TYR A 470 -2.46 -30.79 -0.59
N TYR A 471 -1.62 -29.77 -0.55
CA TYR A 471 -0.82 -29.40 0.61
C TYR A 471 -0.97 -27.91 0.87
N TYR A 472 -0.92 -27.47 2.12
CA TYR A 472 -0.88 -26.05 2.45
C TYR A 472 0.45 -25.65 3.07
N LEU A 473 0.91 -24.44 2.75
CA LEU A 473 2.10 -23.80 3.32
C LEU A 473 1.80 -23.41 4.76
N LEU A 474 2.41 -24.12 5.70
CA LEU A 474 2.28 -23.84 7.13
C LEU A 474 3.00 -22.54 7.49
N CYS A 475 4.24 -22.39 7.02
CA CYS A 475 5.11 -21.25 7.30
C CYS A 475 6.33 -21.23 6.36
N THR A 476 7.02 -20.09 6.35
CA THR A 476 8.37 -19.94 5.79
C THR A 476 9.33 -19.46 6.87
N ASP A 477 10.58 -19.92 6.80
CA ASP A 477 11.64 -19.57 7.75
C ASP A 477 12.90 -19.11 7.02
N SER A 478 13.43 -17.94 7.37
CA SER A 478 14.63 -17.36 6.76
C SER A 478 15.95 -17.85 7.37
N ASP A 479 15.93 -18.70 8.40
CA ASP A 479 17.13 -19.35 8.95
C ASP A 479 17.66 -20.46 8.01
N VAL A 480 18.19 -20.00 6.87
CA VAL A 480 18.80 -20.83 5.83
C VAL A 480 20.27 -20.46 5.67
N ASP A 481 21.14 -21.42 5.99
CA ASP A 481 22.57 -21.31 5.73
C ASP A 481 22.83 -21.44 4.22
N ILE A 482 23.23 -20.35 3.56
CA ILE A 482 23.63 -20.35 2.15
C ILE A 482 25.15 -20.41 2.03
N GLY A 483 25.67 -21.55 1.59
CA GLY A 483 27.08 -21.77 1.32
C GLY A 483 27.56 -21.10 0.03
N VAL A 484 28.82 -20.67 0.01
CA VAL A 484 29.49 -20.09 -1.19
C VAL A 484 29.55 -21.05 -2.39
N ASP A 485 29.33 -22.34 -2.16
CA ASP A 485 29.27 -23.39 -3.17
C ASP A 485 27.86 -23.65 -3.70
N GLY A 486 26.87 -22.83 -3.30
CA GLY A 486 25.46 -22.99 -3.66
C GLY A 486 24.72 -24.02 -2.79
N THR A 487 25.31 -24.50 -1.70
CA THR A 487 24.59 -25.42 -0.78
C THR A 487 23.72 -24.64 0.20
N LEU A 488 22.43 -24.90 0.20
CA LEU A 488 21.47 -24.38 1.17
C LEU A 488 21.19 -25.44 2.23
N ARG A 489 21.22 -25.05 3.50
CA ARG A 489 20.89 -25.93 4.65
C ARG A 489 19.98 -25.20 5.62
N ALA A 490 18.97 -25.91 6.12
CA ALA A 490 18.13 -25.42 7.19
C ALA A 490 17.66 -26.60 8.07
N ALA A 491 17.41 -26.35 9.34
CA ALA A 491 16.78 -27.30 10.24
C ALA A 491 15.35 -26.81 10.52
N PRO A 492 14.31 -27.64 10.40
CA PRO A 492 12.98 -27.23 10.81
C PRO A 492 12.92 -26.94 12.30
N GLU A 493 12.16 -25.91 12.65
CA GLU A 493 11.93 -25.51 14.02
C GLU A 493 10.97 -26.45 14.76
N ASP A 494 11.17 -26.58 16.07
CA ASP A 494 10.28 -27.36 16.96
C ASP A 494 8.95 -26.62 17.22
N SER A 495 8.89 -25.31 16.93
CA SER A 495 7.71 -24.47 17.09
C SER A 495 7.74 -23.29 16.12
N TYR A 496 6.56 -22.83 15.71
CA TYR A 496 6.40 -21.65 14.85
C TYR A 496 5.49 -20.61 15.52
N MET A 497 5.64 -19.35 15.15
CA MET A 497 4.82 -18.27 15.69
C MET A 497 3.34 -18.46 15.32
N GLY A 498 2.48 -18.25 16.30
CA GLY A 498 1.06 -18.48 16.16
C GLY A 498 0.22 -17.73 17.20
N MET A 499 -1.09 -17.99 17.17
CA MET A 499 -2.06 -17.45 18.12
C MET A 499 -3.03 -18.53 18.55
N LYS A 500 -3.36 -18.58 19.85
CA LYS A 500 -4.32 -19.53 20.45
C LYS A 500 -4.02 -20.99 20.06
N GLY A 501 -2.75 -21.37 20.07
CA GLY A 501 -2.26 -22.70 19.75
C GLY A 501 -2.29 -23.07 18.27
N GLN A 502 -2.46 -22.10 17.36
CA GLN A 502 -2.44 -22.30 15.92
C GLN A 502 -1.35 -21.47 15.26
N VAL A 503 -0.51 -22.11 14.45
CA VAL A 503 0.55 -21.45 13.69
C VAL A 503 -0.06 -20.42 12.74
N LEU A 504 0.57 -19.25 12.60
CA LEU A 504 0.24 -18.31 11.54
C LEU A 504 1.15 -18.55 10.34
N CYS A 505 0.60 -18.47 9.13
CA CYS A 505 1.38 -18.56 7.90
C CYS A 505 2.18 -17.27 7.69
N LEU A 506 3.33 -17.16 8.35
CA LEU A 506 4.20 -15.99 8.25
C LEU A 506 5.00 -16.01 6.95
N ILE A 507 4.91 -14.91 6.21
CA ILE A 507 5.65 -14.66 4.96
C ILE A 507 6.42 -13.35 5.14
N GLU A 508 7.73 -13.39 4.99
CA GLU A 508 8.60 -12.22 5.13
C GLU A 508 8.32 -11.20 4.03
N THR A 509 8.17 -9.94 4.40
CA THR A 509 7.86 -8.82 3.49
C THR A 509 8.91 -7.71 3.53
N MET A 510 9.62 -7.57 4.65
CA MET A 510 10.72 -6.63 4.83
C MET A 510 11.75 -7.23 5.78
N ASN A 511 13.04 -7.05 5.48
CA ASN A 511 14.14 -7.54 6.29
C ASN A 511 15.25 -6.48 6.35
N LEU A 512 15.22 -5.66 7.40
CA LEU A 512 16.21 -4.64 7.71
C LEU A 512 17.17 -5.15 8.78
N ASP A 513 18.33 -4.51 8.93
CA ASP A 513 19.41 -4.97 9.83
C ASP A 513 18.99 -5.29 11.29
N ALA A 514 17.95 -4.63 11.82
CA ALA A 514 17.45 -4.80 13.18
C ALA A 514 15.92 -4.92 13.26
N TYR A 515 15.26 -5.20 12.14
CA TYR A 515 13.80 -5.27 12.06
C TYR A 515 13.36 -6.16 10.90
N THR A 516 12.46 -7.09 11.18
CA THR A 516 11.84 -7.93 10.15
C THR A 516 10.33 -7.80 10.21
N GLU A 517 9.70 -7.62 9.06
CA GLU A 517 8.25 -7.58 8.94
C GLU A 517 7.73 -8.81 8.19
N TYR A 518 6.70 -9.42 8.76
CA TYR A 518 5.97 -10.52 8.16
C TYR A 518 4.53 -10.13 7.91
N MET A 519 3.91 -10.79 6.94
CA MET A 519 2.47 -10.82 6.78
C MET A 519 1.92 -12.21 7.10
N ALA A 520 0.66 -12.25 7.56
CA ALA A 520 -0.13 -13.47 7.70
C ALA A 520 -1.53 -13.27 7.09
N PRO A 521 -1.98 -14.14 6.16
CA PRO A 521 -3.35 -14.07 5.66
C PRO A 521 -4.32 -14.62 6.71
N VAL A 522 -5.41 -13.89 6.97
CA VAL A 522 -6.43 -14.25 7.95
C VAL A 522 -7.83 -13.91 7.44
N LEU A 523 -8.85 -14.59 7.96
CA LEU A 523 -10.19 -14.02 8.00
C LEU A 523 -10.34 -13.26 9.31
N TYR A 524 -10.44 -11.94 9.23
CA TYR A 524 -10.75 -11.07 10.35
C TYR A 524 -12.24 -10.75 10.33
N ASN A 525 -12.97 -11.20 11.34
CA ASN A 525 -14.43 -11.07 11.43
C ASN A 525 -15.22 -11.57 10.20
N GLY A 526 -14.62 -12.49 9.42
CA GLY A 526 -15.18 -13.08 8.20
C GLY A 526 -14.74 -12.41 6.90
N GLU A 527 -13.99 -11.31 6.99
CA GLU A 527 -13.38 -10.59 5.86
C GLU A 527 -11.95 -11.08 5.63
N LEU A 528 -11.55 -11.26 4.38
CA LEU A 528 -10.17 -11.60 4.03
C LEU A 528 -9.27 -10.39 4.31
N CYS A 529 -8.26 -10.58 5.17
CA CYS A 529 -7.34 -9.54 5.58
C CYS A 529 -5.90 -10.03 5.58
N THR A 530 -4.98 -9.08 5.48
CA THR A 530 -3.56 -9.27 5.75
C THR A 530 -3.25 -8.72 7.14
N MET A 531 -2.71 -9.57 8.01
CA MET A 531 -2.18 -9.18 9.32
C MET A 531 -0.68 -8.89 9.18
N ARG A 532 -0.24 -7.68 9.53
CA ARG A 532 1.18 -7.27 9.53
C ARG A 532 1.78 -7.45 10.92
N ILE A 533 2.98 -8.02 10.97
CA ILE A 533 3.66 -8.39 12.20
C ILE A 533 5.11 -7.95 12.12
N GLY A 534 5.56 -7.14 13.08
CA GLY A 534 6.95 -6.68 13.18
C GLY A 534 7.72 -7.42 14.27
N PHE A 535 8.99 -7.68 14.03
CA PHE A 535 9.94 -8.26 14.98
C PHE A 535 11.16 -7.34 15.11
N ASP A 536 11.54 -7.03 16.35
CA ASP A 536 12.72 -6.25 16.71
C ASP A 536 13.24 -6.65 18.10
N GLU A 537 14.27 -5.97 18.60
CA GLU A 537 14.86 -6.23 19.94
C GLU A 537 13.87 -5.98 21.09
N GLU A 538 12.88 -5.10 20.91
CA GLU A 538 11.87 -4.82 21.94
C GLU A 538 10.69 -5.81 21.88
N HIS A 539 10.47 -6.43 20.72
CA HIS A 539 9.37 -7.34 20.40
C HIS A 539 9.91 -8.67 19.83
N GLU A 540 10.75 -9.38 20.59
CA GLU A 540 11.36 -10.65 20.17
C GLU A 540 10.31 -11.73 19.80
N ASP A 541 9.17 -11.74 20.49
CA ASP A 541 8.04 -12.64 20.22
C ASP A 541 7.12 -12.11 19.10
N GLY A 542 7.42 -10.94 18.53
CA GLY A 542 6.65 -10.26 17.50
C GLY A 542 5.49 -9.40 18.01
N GLN A 543 5.18 -8.35 17.26
CA GLN A 543 4.08 -7.42 17.53
C GLN A 543 3.15 -7.36 16.32
N ILE A 544 1.83 -7.56 16.56
CA ILE A 544 0.83 -7.32 15.53
C ILE A 544 0.69 -5.80 15.34
N LEU A 545 1.02 -5.32 14.15
CA LEU A 545 1.06 -3.90 13.81
C LEU A 545 -0.31 -3.43 13.33
N SER A 546 -0.91 -4.19 12.41
CA SER A 546 -2.22 -3.90 11.82
C SER A 546 -2.88 -5.14 11.22
N VAL A 547 -4.19 -5.06 11.03
CA VAL A 547 -4.97 -5.97 10.18
C VAL A 547 -5.67 -5.12 9.12
N THR A 548 -5.35 -5.34 7.85
CA THR A 548 -5.84 -4.53 6.74
C THR A 548 -6.66 -5.41 5.79
N PRO A 549 -7.86 -5.00 5.34
CA PRO A 549 -8.58 -5.73 4.32
C PRO A 549 -7.72 -6.04 3.12
N ALA A 550 -7.76 -7.30 2.73
CA ALA A 550 -7.29 -7.74 1.46
C ALA A 550 -8.45 -7.55 0.46
N GLY A 551 -8.72 -6.28 0.10
CA GLY A 551 -9.76 -5.87 -0.85
C GLY A 551 -9.53 -6.34 -2.30
N GLN A 552 -10.63 -6.57 -3.04
CA GLN A 552 -10.62 -7.02 -4.44
C GLN A 552 -10.40 -5.88 -5.47
N THR A 553 -10.22 -4.64 -5.03
CA THR A 553 -10.10 -3.45 -5.89
C THR A 553 -8.64 -3.04 -6.10
N SER A 554 -8.38 -2.24 -7.13
CA SER A 554 -7.04 -1.73 -7.47
C SER A 554 -6.51 -0.64 -6.54
N GLU A 555 -7.25 -0.32 -5.48
CA GLU A 555 -7.02 0.79 -4.58
C GLU A 555 -6.61 0.30 -3.19
N ALA A 556 -5.79 1.12 -2.53
CA ALA A 556 -5.29 0.78 -1.21
C ALA A 556 -6.40 0.89 -0.16
N ALA A 557 -6.53 -0.11 0.70
CA ALA A 557 -7.53 -0.07 1.77
C ALA A 557 -7.19 1.05 2.77
N LYS A 558 -8.09 2.03 2.92
CA LYS A 558 -8.03 3.01 4.03
C LYS A 558 -8.38 2.37 5.37
N GLN A 559 -8.97 1.17 5.39
CA GLN A 559 -9.31 0.46 6.62
C GLN A 559 -8.07 -0.19 7.24
N ILE A 560 -7.74 0.25 8.44
CA ILE A 560 -6.68 -0.34 9.27
C ILE A 560 -7.31 -0.72 10.60
N TYR A 561 -7.40 -2.02 10.87
CA TYR A 561 -7.95 -2.54 12.11
C TYR A 561 -6.83 -2.85 13.12
N GLU A 562 -7.07 -2.47 14.37
CA GLU A 562 -6.35 -3.00 15.53
C GLU A 562 -7.20 -4.13 16.15
N LEU A 563 -6.55 -5.24 16.51
CA LEU A 563 -7.21 -6.33 17.22
C LEU A 563 -7.76 -5.83 18.57
N LYS A 564 -8.95 -6.30 18.92
CA LYS A 564 -9.58 -6.01 20.21
C LYS A 564 -10.40 -7.19 20.71
N GLU A 565 -10.72 -7.16 22.00
CA GLU A 565 -11.65 -8.11 22.62
C GLU A 565 -12.97 -8.19 21.85
N GLY A 566 -13.40 -9.41 21.54
CA GLY A 566 -14.60 -9.73 20.78
C GLY A 566 -14.36 -10.02 19.29
N ASP A 567 -13.17 -9.72 18.77
CA ASP A 567 -12.83 -10.02 17.38
C ASP A 567 -12.67 -11.52 17.12
N ARG A 568 -12.97 -11.92 15.89
CA ARG A 568 -12.80 -13.29 15.38
C ARG A 568 -11.67 -13.34 14.38
N VAL A 569 -10.78 -14.30 14.53
CA VAL A 569 -9.65 -14.52 13.62
C VAL A 569 -9.65 -15.98 13.17
N THR A 570 -9.52 -16.20 11.87
CA THR A 570 -9.26 -17.53 11.29
C THR A 570 -7.95 -17.47 10.49
N PRO A 571 -6.88 -18.16 10.93
CA PRO A 571 -5.66 -18.28 10.13
C PRO A 571 -5.94 -18.90 8.76
N LEU A 572 -5.34 -18.36 7.71
CA LEU A 572 -5.40 -18.93 6.37
C LEU A 572 -4.02 -19.44 5.96
N TYR A 573 -4.01 -20.53 5.19
CA TYR A 573 -2.79 -21.17 4.70
C TYR A 573 -2.87 -21.37 3.20
N LEU A 574 -1.80 -21.03 2.49
CA LEU A 574 -1.77 -21.06 1.03
C LEU A 574 -1.68 -22.49 0.50
N VAL A 575 -2.49 -22.84 -0.51
CA VAL A 575 -2.62 -24.23 -1.00
C VAL A 575 -1.85 -24.48 -2.29
N GLU A 576 -1.16 -25.62 -2.38
CA GLU A 576 -0.49 -26.16 -3.56
C GLU A 576 -0.92 -27.56 -3.93
N ARG A 577 -0.72 -27.90 -5.21
CA ARG A 577 -0.82 -29.27 -5.72
C ARG A 577 0.55 -29.87 -5.95
N MET A 578 0.81 -31.02 -5.33
CA MET A 578 2.10 -31.71 -5.41
C MET A 578 1.98 -33.12 -6.01
N GLU A 579 2.99 -33.56 -6.78
CA GLU A 579 3.08 -34.91 -7.37
C GLU A 579 4.36 -35.65 -6.96
N ASP A 580 4.37 -36.98 -7.08
CA ASP A 580 5.55 -37.81 -6.75
C ASP A 580 6.65 -37.71 -7.80
N VAL A 581 7.88 -37.47 -7.34
CA VAL A 581 9.06 -37.35 -8.21
C VAL A 581 9.45 -38.71 -8.77
N GLY A 582 9.17 -38.95 -10.06
CA GLY A 582 9.61 -40.14 -10.80
C GLY A 582 8.51 -41.03 -11.37
N GLU A 583 7.23 -40.72 -11.13
CA GLU A 583 6.12 -41.31 -11.86
C GLU A 583 5.90 -40.57 -13.20
N ALA A 584 5.58 -41.29 -14.28
CA ALA A 584 5.22 -40.66 -15.55
C ALA A 584 3.96 -39.81 -15.33
N PRO A 585 3.83 -38.59 -15.90
CA PRO A 585 2.67 -37.73 -15.68
C PRO A 585 1.42 -38.53 -16.00
N GLY A 586 0.69 -38.89 -14.94
CA GLY A 586 -0.55 -39.63 -15.07
C GLY A 586 -1.50 -38.78 -15.89
N ASN A 587 -2.15 -39.38 -16.88
CA ASN A 587 -3.26 -38.73 -17.58
C ASN A 587 -4.43 -38.64 -16.59
N THR A 588 -4.37 -37.72 -15.64
CA THR A 588 -5.47 -37.41 -14.72
C THR A 588 -6.42 -36.49 -15.46
N GLY A 589 -7.33 -37.11 -16.21
CA GLY A 589 -8.48 -36.38 -16.74
C GLY A 589 -9.21 -35.68 -15.60
N ASN A 590 -9.73 -34.47 -15.86
CA ASN A 590 -10.60 -33.67 -14.99
C ASN A 590 -11.52 -34.56 -14.14
N ALA A 591 -11.05 -34.96 -12.97
CA ALA A 591 -11.85 -35.45 -11.89
C ALA A 591 -11.83 -34.30 -10.90
N ALA A 592 -12.86 -33.45 -10.98
CA ALA A 592 -13.27 -32.65 -9.85
C ALA A 592 -13.68 -33.65 -8.75
N GLY A 593 -12.68 -34.13 -7.99
CA GLY A 593 -12.93 -34.70 -6.69
C GLY A 593 -13.64 -33.63 -5.88
N GLN A 594 -14.73 -34.00 -5.21
CA GLN A 594 -15.40 -33.08 -4.29
C GLN A 594 -14.37 -32.68 -3.24
N ILE A 595 -13.84 -31.47 -3.39
CA ILE A 595 -13.09 -30.77 -2.36
C ILE A 595 -13.92 -30.91 -1.08
N MET A 596 -13.30 -31.26 0.06
CA MET A 596 -14.00 -31.16 1.34
C MET A 596 -14.32 -29.68 1.58
N GLU A 597 -15.47 -29.23 1.08
CA GLU A 597 -15.88 -27.81 0.96
C GLU A 597 -15.80 -27.04 2.29
N ASP A 598 -15.88 -27.75 3.43
CA ASP A 598 -15.99 -27.14 4.76
C ASP A 598 -14.69 -26.49 5.29
N ARG A 599 -13.52 -26.72 4.67
CA ARG A 599 -12.21 -26.19 5.14
C ARG A 599 -11.46 -25.31 4.15
N TYR A 600 -12.05 -25.00 3.01
CA TYR A 600 -11.44 -24.12 2.01
C TYR A 600 -12.23 -22.81 1.94
N TYR A 601 -11.56 -21.67 2.06
CA TYR A 601 -12.19 -20.35 1.86
C TYR A 601 -12.34 -20.06 0.35
N THR A 602 -11.29 -20.40 -0.41
CA THR A 602 -11.26 -20.43 -1.87
C THR A 602 -10.37 -21.61 -2.31
N ASP A 603 -10.21 -21.83 -3.62
CA ASP A 603 -9.24 -22.79 -4.16
C ASP A 603 -7.77 -22.47 -3.79
N SER A 604 -7.53 -21.32 -3.15
CA SER A 604 -6.20 -20.79 -2.80
C SER A 604 -5.87 -20.92 -1.31
N TYR A 605 -6.87 -21.08 -0.43
CA TYR A 605 -6.66 -21.09 1.02
C TYR A 605 -7.32 -22.27 1.73
N TYR A 606 -6.52 -22.94 2.54
CA TYR A 606 -6.99 -23.83 3.58
C TYR A 606 -7.21 -23.03 4.87
N MET A 607 -8.34 -23.25 5.53
CA MET A 607 -8.74 -22.53 6.74
C MET A 607 -8.29 -23.25 8.01
N GLY A 608 -7.69 -22.48 8.92
CA GLY A 608 -7.53 -22.85 10.32
C GLY A 608 -8.86 -22.87 11.07
N THR A 609 -8.78 -23.05 12.39
CA THR A 609 -9.95 -22.96 13.27
C THR A 609 -10.16 -21.51 13.68
N GLU A 610 -11.38 -20.99 13.51
CA GLU A 610 -11.76 -19.67 14.01
C GLU A 610 -11.59 -19.62 15.54
N PHE A 611 -10.99 -18.55 16.04
CA PHE A 611 -10.90 -18.25 17.47
C PHE A 611 -11.33 -16.81 17.75
N TYR A 612 -11.62 -16.54 19.03
CA TYR A 612 -12.03 -15.23 19.52
C TYR A 612 -10.90 -14.62 20.35
N ILE A 613 -10.75 -13.30 20.26
CA ILE A 613 -9.96 -12.51 21.21
C ILE A 613 -10.82 -12.30 22.45
N GLU A 614 -10.56 -13.03 23.52
CA GLU A 614 -11.36 -13.00 24.75
C GLU A 614 -10.78 -12.03 25.80
N GLU A 615 -9.47 -11.86 25.80
CA GLU A 615 -8.72 -10.97 26.69
C GLU A 615 -7.48 -10.40 25.97
N PRO A 616 -6.83 -9.35 26.50
CA PRO A 616 -5.75 -8.67 25.78
C PRO A 616 -4.54 -9.56 25.49
N ASP A 617 -4.28 -10.55 26.34
CA ASP A 617 -3.18 -11.50 26.16
C ASP A 617 -3.39 -12.42 24.94
N ASP A 618 -4.63 -12.58 24.45
CA ASP A 618 -4.93 -13.35 23.23
C ASP A 618 -4.43 -12.65 21.95
N MET A 619 -4.05 -11.37 22.04
CA MET A 619 -3.49 -10.60 20.92
C MET A 619 -1.96 -10.76 20.80
N LEU A 620 -1.34 -11.44 21.76
CA LEU A 620 0.09 -11.73 21.73
C LEU A 620 0.35 -12.98 20.89
N LEU A 621 1.48 -12.96 20.18
CA LEU A 621 1.95 -14.15 19.50
C LEU A 621 2.60 -15.11 20.50
N GLU A 622 2.54 -16.39 20.18
CA GLU A 622 3.16 -17.46 20.97
C GLU A 622 3.88 -18.47 20.08
N ALA A 623 4.90 -19.12 20.63
CA ALA A 623 5.54 -20.25 19.97
C ALA A 623 4.63 -21.49 20.04
N VAL A 624 4.05 -21.88 18.89
CA VAL A 624 3.15 -23.03 18.75
C VAL A 624 3.96 -24.25 18.33
N PRO A 625 3.97 -25.36 19.12
CA PRO A 625 4.72 -26.56 18.78
C PRO A 625 4.33 -27.15 17.43
N ALA A 626 5.31 -27.39 16.58
CA ALA A 626 5.16 -28.06 15.31
C ALA A 626 4.96 -29.57 15.58
N SER A 627 3.69 -30.01 15.69
CA SER A 627 3.38 -31.43 15.93
C SER A 627 2.42 -31.96 14.86
N GLY A 628 2.94 -32.83 13.99
CA GLY A 628 2.15 -33.45 12.93
C GLY A 628 2.93 -34.52 12.17
N ASP A 629 2.23 -35.60 11.80
CA ASP A 629 2.77 -36.59 10.87
C ASP A 629 2.59 -36.09 9.43
N GLY A 630 3.60 -36.29 8.57
CA GLY A 630 3.47 -36.03 7.13
C GLY A 630 3.92 -34.65 6.64
N TYR A 631 4.67 -33.91 7.46
CA TYR A 631 5.28 -32.64 7.02
C TYR A 631 6.28 -32.85 5.90
N LEU A 632 6.22 -31.95 4.93
CA LEU A 632 7.14 -31.90 3.80
C LEU A 632 7.97 -30.63 3.89
N TYR A 633 9.27 -30.79 3.70
CA TYR A 633 10.25 -29.72 3.82
C TYR A 633 10.91 -29.50 2.46
N GLY A 634 11.03 -28.24 2.07
CA GLY A 634 11.67 -27.80 0.84
C GLY A 634 12.10 -26.35 0.98
N PHE A 635 12.61 -25.77 -0.09
CA PHE A 635 13.03 -24.37 -0.08
C PHE A 635 12.16 -23.53 -1.01
N MET A 636 11.84 -22.33 -0.55
CA MET A 636 11.33 -21.23 -1.37
C MET A 636 12.50 -20.29 -1.66
N LEU A 637 12.80 -20.05 -2.93
CA LEU A 637 13.90 -19.19 -3.35
C LEU A 637 13.32 -17.95 -4.04
N MET A 638 13.92 -16.80 -3.79
CA MET A 638 13.66 -15.57 -4.52
C MET A 638 14.93 -15.12 -5.22
N ASP A 639 14.84 -14.73 -6.51
CA ASP A 639 15.98 -14.24 -7.27
C ASP A 639 16.04 -12.70 -7.36
N VAL A 640 17.11 -12.18 -7.97
CA VAL A 640 17.35 -10.74 -8.21
C VAL A 640 16.33 -10.08 -9.13
N ARG A 641 15.46 -10.86 -9.77
CA ARG A 641 14.33 -10.36 -10.55
C ARG A 641 13.01 -10.53 -9.79
N GLN A 642 13.06 -10.94 -8.52
CA GLN A 642 11.94 -11.17 -7.63
C GLN A 642 11.02 -12.32 -8.09
N ASN A 643 11.56 -13.26 -8.88
CA ASN A 643 10.86 -14.50 -9.19
C ASN A 643 10.94 -15.45 -7.99
N ILE A 644 9.81 -16.08 -7.67
CA ILE A 644 9.71 -17.06 -6.58
C ILE A 644 9.73 -18.47 -7.16
N TYR A 645 10.59 -19.33 -6.60
CA TYR A 645 10.75 -20.73 -6.98
C TYR A 645 10.51 -21.64 -5.78
N TYR A 646 9.84 -22.77 -6.01
CA TYR A 646 9.70 -23.85 -5.02
C TYR A 646 10.50 -25.06 -5.47
N THR A 647 11.35 -25.58 -4.58
CA THR A 647 12.16 -26.77 -4.87
C THR A 647 11.30 -28.05 -4.83
N ASP A 648 11.93 -29.20 -5.06
CA ASP A 648 11.34 -30.47 -4.64
C ASP A 648 11.26 -30.52 -3.10
N PHE A 649 10.28 -31.25 -2.56
CA PHE A 649 10.00 -31.38 -1.13
C PHE A 649 10.22 -32.82 -0.65
N ILE A 650 10.64 -32.98 0.61
CA ILE A 650 10.91 -34.27 1.22
C ILE A 650 10.29 -34.39 2.61
N GLY A 651 9.68 -35.54 2.90
CA GLY A 651 9.26 -35.89 4.26
C GLY A 651 10.42 -36.44 5.09
N MET A 652 10.50 -36.07 6.37
CA MET A 652 11.42 -36.73 7.29
C MET A 652 10.86 -38.08 7.69
N GLY A 653 11.59 -39.15 7.35
CA GLY A 653 11.16 -40.51 7.71
C GLY A 653 11.09 -40.65 9.23
N THR A 654 9.94 -41.06 9.74
CA THR A 654 9.82 -41.53 11.13
C THR A 654 10.73 -42.75 11.28
N GLU A 655 11.59 -42.76 12.30
CA GLU A 655 12.23 -44.00 12.70
C GLU A 655 11.11 -45.01 13.01
N ASP A 656 11.07 -46.07 12.21
CA ASP A 656 10.36 -47.30 12.52
C ASP A 656 10.98 -47.81 13.83
N ASN A 657 10.42 -47.37 14.96
CA ASN A 657 10.74 -47.88 16.29
C ASN A 657 10.24 -49.33 16.33
N GLY A 658 11.01 -50.20 15.70
CA GLY A 658 10.70 -51.61 15.53
C GLY A 658 10.44 -52.27 16.87
N SER A 659 9.16 -52.61 17.06
CA SER A 659 8.56 -53.64 17.93
C SER A 659 8.95 -53.70 19.41
#